data_AF-A0A941ATS9-F1
#
_entry.id   AF-A0A941ATS9-F1
#
_cell.length_a   1.000
_cell.length_b   1.000
_cell.length_c   1.000
_cell.angle_alpha   90.00
_cell.angle_beta   90.00
_cell.angle_gamma   90.00
#
_symmetry.space_group_name_H-M   'P 1'
#
loop_
_entity.id
_entity.type
_entity.pdbx_description
1 polymer ?
#
loop_
_entity_poly.entity_id
_entity_poly.type
_entity_poly.pdbx_seq_one_letter_code
_entity_poly.pdbx_strand_id
1 'polypeptide(L)'
;MRRFLLMMSMLLICSGCFGINQNRDPDGYEGQNVQEGQDFLPYQASDFHMSYTFFGSTQAQIDFVNRTNGNLQVVAPSYFDINTDGSLKLTNQLSSTFINEMHRRNIKVVPFLSNHWDRNLGRAGLANKEHLSRQIAQAIQTYNLDGVNVDIENVTHVDKDDFTELVRLLRSKVPHHKEVSVAVAANPQGWTQGWHGMYDYPNLAKHADYLMVMAYDESYIGGSPGPVASKSWVEKGIVELLQHAPRNKIVLGLPFFGRYWQEGAAVGGYGVAKHMADTLVQRYNGSITFDEQSQSPRVNFTIRSADPTTVISGRTLQPGNYTLWFENQRSLQGKFDLIRKYSLAGSGSWALGLENPAIWTNYGAWVMPNSENQAVKILPGHQITGVVTSTTLNIRQEPTTTSSIDGELKNGEIVIISDEMIQSGDRNWYPIYLENNDIGYLAADYVKPVQTRNLFGRDRYMTSVNIAHAGWPDGSETVVLGRGDLPVDALPGSVLAAKLDAPLLLTRPDTLPTAILDEIKRLGAERVVLLGGEGAISAQTQRTLEQSGMIVQRVFGSNRFDTSVQIANEIGVGDELILVTGQETSPDSLAIAPYAGIRGIPMLLSSSQTLPREVHNYIKNNSVKNVTVIGGKSVISENILQELRLLKVSSVERISGTDRFSTSVEIAKRFEAELHPNHIYFASGLSFIDALPGAALATRDKAPMILTNTDTMPNSVSDWIRNDGRIHQNAQINFLGGSFTITANSRARILQQIISK
;
A
#
# COMPACT_ATOMS: atom_id res chain seq x y z
N MET A 1 -37.83 -45.88 -21.31
CA MET A 1 -38.98 -46.82 -21.27
C MET A 1 -38.99 -47.47 -19.88
N ARG A 2 -40.05 -47.23 -19.07
CA ARG A 2 -40.40 -47.85 -17.75
C ARG A 2 -39.46 -47.56 -16.54
N ARG A 3 -39.93 -46.82 -15.51
CA ARG A 3 -40.58 -47.24 -14.21
C ARG A 3 -39.54 -47.63 -13.13
N PHE A 4 -39.65 -47.42 -11.81
CA PHE A 4 -40.47 -46.65 -10.83
C PHE A 4 -40.02 -47.17 -9.41
N LEU A 5 -40.19 -46.37 -8.34
CA LEU A 5 -40.20 -46.72 -6.88
C LEU A 5 -38.91 -47.23 -6.21
N LEU A 6 -38.68 -47.18 -4.88
CA LEU A 6 -38.97 -46.32 -3.71
C LEU A 6 -38.45 -47.11 -2.46
N MET A 7 -38.08 -46.40 -1.39
CA MET A 7 -38.09 -46.83 0.03
C MET A 7 -36.99 -47.74 0.64
N MET A 8 -36.09 -47.10 1.40
CA MET A 8 -35.97 -47.14 2.88
C MET A 8 -36.13 -48.50 3.60
N SER A 9 -35.11 -48.95 4.35
CA SER A 9 -35.13 -49.08 5.83
C SER A 9 -33.97 -49.91 6.42
N MET A 10 -33.62 -49.52 7.66
CA MET A 10 -33.12 -50.28 8.82
C MET A 10 -31.66 -50.12 9.32
N LEU A 11 -31.63 -49.64 10.58
CA LEU A 11 -30.61 -49.56 11.62
C LEU A 11 -29.98 -50.92 12.00
N LEU A 12 -28.75 -50.91 12.56
CA LEU A 12 -28.37 -51.33 13.93
C LEU A 12 -26.83 -51.20 14.11
N ILE A 13 -26.30 -50.38 15.04
CA ILE A 13 -25.90 -50.65 16.45
C ILE A 13 -24.51 -51.35 16.63
N CYS A 14 -23.72 -50.74 17.55
CA CYS A 14 -22.67 -51.28 18.45
C CYS A 14 -21.16 -51.17 18.11
N SER A 15 -20.52 -50.25 18.84
CA SER A 15 -19.54 -50.49 19.94
C SER A 15 -18.20 -51.20 19.69
N GLY A 16 -17.12 -50.51 20.11
CA GLY A 16 -16.21 -51.08 21.13
C GLY A 16 -14.73 -51.29 20.77
N CYS A 17 -13.89 -50.39 21.31
CA CYS A 17 -12.52 -50.51 21.85
C CYS A 17 -11.64 -51.77 21.61
N PHE A 18 -10.36 -51.56 21.26
CA PHE A 18 -9.13 -51.80 22.08
C PHE A 18 -7.86 -52.02 21.21
N GLY A 19 -6.71 -51.51 21.66
CA GLY A 19 -5.48 -52.31 21.67
C GLY A 19 -4.28 -51.94 20.76
N ILE A 20 -3.57 -50.89 21.16
CA ILE A 20 -2.11 -50.61 21.09
C ILE A 20 -1.16 -51.78 20.70
N ASN A 21 -0.24 -51.59 19.73
CA ASN A 21 1.23 -51.61 19.94
C ASN A 21 2.12 -51.32 18.69
N GLN A 22 2.88 -50.23 18.81
CA GLN A 22 4.33 -50.01 18.54
C GLN A 22 4.97 -49.95 17.13
N ASN A 23 5.56 -48.75 16.91
CA ASN A 23 6.88 -48.41 16.37
C ASN A 23 7.14 -48.50 14.84
N ARG A 24 7.21 -47.36 14.14
CA ARG A 24 8.40 -46.46 14.03
C ARG A 24 8.10 -45.29 13.09
N ASP A 25 8.26 -44.07 13.61
CA ASP A 25 8.54 -42.87 12.83
C ASP A 25 10.02 -42.83 12.44
N PRO A 26 10.33 -42.34 11.23
CA PRO A 26 11.50 -41.53 10.99
C PRO A 26 11.02 -40.21 10.38
N ASP A 27 10.82 -39.20 11.21
CA ASP A 27 11.14 -37.79 10.97
C ASP A 27 10.31 -36.93 11.93
N GLY A 28 10.95 -36.61 13.06
CA GLY A 28 10.35 -35.85 14.14
C GLY A 28 10.02 -34.43 13.71
N TYR A 29 8.74 -34.09 13.79
CA TYR A 29 8.25 -32.75 14.07
C TYR A 29 7.16 -32.88 15.13
N GLU A 30 7.51 -32.56 16.37
CA GLU A 30 6.53 -32.36 17.44
C GLU A 30 5.59 -31.21 17.04
N GLY A 31 4.30 -31.53 16.94
CA GLY A 31 3.25 -30.55 16.75
C GLY A 31 3.19 -29.62 17.96
N GLN A 32 3.54 -28.35 17.75
CA GLN A 32 3.11 -27.29 18.66
C GLN A 32 1.62 -27.03 18.41
N ASN A 33 0.85 -27.11 19.49
CA ASN A 33 -0.53 -26.62 19.57
C ASN A 33 -0.60 -25.19 19.01
N VAL A 34 -1.21 -25.05 17.84
CA VAL A 34 -1.47 -23.74 17.24
C VAL A 34 -2.58 -23.09 18.05
N GLN A 35 -2.22 -22.05 18.82
CA GLN A 35 -3.17 -21.12 19.38
C GLN A 35 -3.95 -20.47 18.23
N GLU A 36 -5.28 -20.57 18.28
CA GLU A 36 -6.20 -19.75 17.51
C GLU A 36 -5.90 -18.26 17.77
N GLY A 37 -5.78 -17.48 16.69
CA GLY A 37 -5.64 -16.02 16.75
C GLY A 37 -4.28 -15.49 16.31
N GLN A 38 -3.96 -15.61 15.03
CA GLN A 38 -3.04 -14.67 14.39
C GLN A 38 -3.81 -13.88 13.33
N ASP A 39 -4.07 -12.62 13.66
CA ASP A 39 -4.69 -11.65 12.78
C ASP A 39 -3.86 -11.48 11.51
N PHE A 40 -4.48 -11.84 10.38
CA PHE A 40 -3.99 -11.59 9.04
C PHE A 40 -3.69 -10.11 8.86
N LEU A 41 -2.53 -9.74 8.31
CA LEU A 41 -2.29 -8.37 7.86
C LEU A 41 -3.19 -8.11 6.65
N PRO A 42 -4.24 -7.29 6.77
CA PRO A 42 -5.09 -7.00 5.64
C PRO A 42 -4.36 -6.10 4.66
N TYR A 43 -4.58 -6.31 3.35
CA TYR A 43 -4.26 -5.28 2.37
C TYR A 43 -4.92 -3.97 2.79
N GLN A 44 -4.14 -2.90 2.73
CA GLN A 44 -4.63 -1.59 3.12
C GLN A 44 -5.63 -1.10 2.10
N ALA A 45 -6.79 -0.68 2.59
CA ALA A 45 -7.81 -0.10 1.74
C ALA A 45 -7.18 1.03 0.92
N SER A 46 -7.37 0.95 -0.40
CA SER A 46 -7.10 1.98 -1.41
C SER A 46 -5.79 1.85 -2.26
N ASP A 47 -4.77 1.08 -1.88
CA ASP A 47 -3.52 0.99 -2.70
C ASP A 47 -3.33 -0.33 -3.50
N PHE A 48 -4.32 -1.22 -3.48
CA PHE A 48 -4.27 -2.51 -4.17
C PHE A 48 -5.02 -2.50 -5.51
N HIS A 49 -4.30 -2.77 -6.59
CA HIS A 49 -4.83 -2.84 -7.95
C HIS A 49 -4.37 -4.13 -8.64
N MET A 50 -5.35 -4.87 -9.15
CA MET A 50 -5.13 -6.05 -9.96
C MET A 50 -5.78 -5.94 -11.34
N SER A 51 -5.22 -6.62 -12.34
CA SER A 51 -5.88 -6.74 -13.65
C SER A 51 -5.73 -8.13 -14.24
N TYR A 52 -6.81 -8.64 -14.84
CA TYR A 52 -6.76 -9.86 -15.62
C TYR A 52 -6.00 -9.64 -16.92
N THR A 53 -5.13 -10.59 -17.27
CA THR A 53 -4.35 -10.57 -18.52
C THR A 53 -4.76 -11.77 -19.36
N PHE A 54 -5.56 -11.50 -20.41
CA PHE A 54 -6.19 -12.56 -21.21
C PHE A 54 -5.81 -12.50 -22.70
N PHE A 55 -5.57 -11.29 -23.21
CA PHE A 55 -5.37 -11.05 -24.64
C PHE A 55 -3.90 -10.85 -25.01
N GLY A 56 -3.60 -11.11 -26.27
CA GLY A 56 -2.29 -10.82 -26.86
C GLY A 56 -1.22 -11.86 -26.59
N SER A 57 -0.03 -11.64 -27.16
CA SER A 57 1.17 -12.42 -26.86
C SER A 57 1.78 -11.99 -25.52
N THR A 58 2.75 -12.76 -25.01
CA THR A 58 3.56 -12.35 -23.85
C THR A 58 4.09 -10.93 -23.98
N GLN A 59 4.62 -10.55 -25.15
CA GLN A 59 5.13 -9.19 -25.36
C GLN A 59 4.01 -8.15 -25.28
N ALA A 60 2.86 -8.41 -25.89
CA ALA A 60 1.72 -7.49 -25.83
C ALA A 60 1.23 -7.32 -24.38
N GLN A 61 1.19 -8.39 -23.58
CA GLN A 61 0.83 -8.32 -22.16
C GLN A 61 1.84 -7.49 -21.36
N ILE A 62 3.14 -7.63 -21.63
CA ILE A 62 4.19 -6.78 -21.03
C ILE A 62 3.97 -5.31 -21.42
N ASP A 63 3.65 -5.05 -22.69
CA ASP A 63 3.40 -3.70 -23.19
C ASP A 63 2.14 -3.10 -22.57
N PHE A 64 1.10 -3.90 -22.31
CA PHE A 64 -0.08 -3.42 -21.58
C PHE A 64 0.27 -3.08 -20.14
N VAL A 65 1.10 -3.89 -19.46
CA VAL A 65 1.60 -3.57 -18.12
C VAL A 65 2.43 -2.28 -18.13
N ASN A 66 3.26 -2.04 -19.15
CA ASN A 66 4.02 -0.79 -19.26
C ASN A 66 3.10 0.45 -19.29
N ARG A 67 1.94 0.35 -19.94
CA ARG A 67 0.97 1.44 -20.06
C ARG A 67 0.29 1.78 -18.73
N THR A 68 0.37 0.91 -17.74
CA THR A 68 -0.26 1.16 -16.43
C THR A 68 0.54 2.13 -15.56
N ASN A 69 1.74 2.53 -15.99
CA ASN A 69 2.59 3.48 -15.26
C ASN A 69 2.83 3.09 -13.79
N GLY A 70 2.98 1.78 -13.52
CA GLY A 70 3.26 1.26 -12.18
C GLY A 70 2.05 1.16 -11.25
N ASN A 71 0.82 1.35 -11.76
CA ASN A 71 -0.41 1.30 -10.96
C ASN A 71 -0.90 -0.12 -10.65
N LEU A 72 -0.17 -1.20 -10.99
CA LEU A 72 -0.61 -2.59 -10.71
C LEU A 72 0.32 -3.28 -9.72
N GLN A 73 -0.27 -3.98 -8.75
CA GLN A 73 0.44 -4.85 -7.80
C GLN A 73 0.29 -6.33 -8.16
N VAL A 74 -0.81 -6.70 -8.84
CA VAL A 74 -1.08 -8.07 -9.26
C VAL A 74 -1.54 -8.10 -10.72
N VAL A 75 -1.01 -9.05 -11.48
CA VAL A 75 -1.59 -9.47 -12.77
C VAL A 75 -2.08 -10.90 -12.67
N ALA A 76 -3.27 -11.14 -13.22
CA ALA A 76 -3.91 -12.46 -13.21
C ALA A 76 -3.97 -13.03 -14.63
N PRO A 77 -2.94 -13.79 -15.08
CA PRO A 77 -2.93 -14.38 -16.40
C PRO A 77 -3.75 -15.67 -16.49
N SER A 78 -4.22 -15.99 -17.70
CA SER A 78 -5.02 -17.18 -17.98
C SER A 78 -4.15 -18.43 -18.11
N TYR A 79 -3.52 -18.87 -17.02
CA TYR A 79 -2.63 -20.06 -17.04
C TYR A 79 -3.31 -21.34 -16.59
N PHE A 80 -4.43 -21.26 -15.87
CA PHE A 80 -5.09 -22.43 -15.28
C PHE A 80 -6.50 -22.62 -15.84
N ASP A 81 -6.69 -23.74 -16.53
CA ASP A 81 -7.98 -24.27 -16.98
C ASP A 81 -8.32 -25.57 -16.21
N ILE A 82 -9.53 -26.08 -16.40
CA ILE A 82 -9.97 -27.37 -15.88
C ILE A 82 -10.16 -28.37 -17.03
N ASN A 83 -9.53 -29.54 -16.93
CA ASN A 83 -9.77 -30.66 -17.85
C ASN A 83 -11.14 -31.29 -17.62
N THR A 84 -11.63 -32.09 -18.56
CA THR A 84 -12.92 -32.80 -18.44
C THR A 84 -12.98 -33.78 -17.27
N ASP A 85 -11.85 -34.23 -16.75
CA ASP A 85 -11.74 -35.10 -15.56
C ASP A 85 -11.57 -34.31 -14.24
N GLY A 86 -11.63 -32.98 -14.30
CA GLY A 86 -11.48 -32.10 -13.14
C GLY A 86 -10.04 -31.82 -12.72
N SER A 87 -9.04 -32.34 -13.44
CA SER A 87 -7.63 -32.03 -13.19
C SER A 87 -7.22 -30.66 -13.73
N LEU A 88 -6.12 -30.11 -13.22
CA LEU A 88 -5.54 -28.85 -13.70
C LEU A 88 -5.04 -29.00 -15.14
N LYS A 89 -5.42 -28.04 -15.98
CA LYS A 89 -4.88 -27.87 -17.33
C LYS A 89 -4.07 -26.58 -17.38
N LEU A 90 -2.76 -26.69 -17.65
CA LEU A 90 -1.94 -25.52 -17.93
C LEU A 90 -2.21 -25.05 -19.37
N THR A 91 -2.49 -23.77 -19.54
CA THR A 91 -2.73 -23.20 -20.87
C THR A 91 -1.42 -23.00 -21.63
N ASN A 92 -1.53 -22.81 -22.95
CA ASN A 92 -0.39 -22.42 -23.79
C ASN A 92 0.04 -20.95 -23.59
N GLN A 93 -0.65 -20.18 -22.73
CA GLN A 93 -0.26 -18.81 -22.40
C GLN A 93 0.79 -18.75 -21.28
N LEU A 94 1.00 -19.85 -20.54
CA LEU A 94 1.98 -19.91 -19.46
C LEU A 94 3.36 -19.51 -19.98
N SER A 95 3.92 -18.45 -19.40
CA SER A 95 5.15 -17.82 -19.88
C SER A 95 6.07 -17.46 -18.73
N SER A 96 7.18 -18.21 -18.60
CA SER A 96 8.24 -17.87 -17.64
C SER A 96 8.87 -16.51 -17.92
N THR A 97 8.91 -16.08 -19.19
CA THR A 97 9.34 -14.74 -19.58
C THR A 97 8.44 -13.67 -18.99
N PHE A 98 7.11 -13.83 -19.10
CA PHE A 98 6.16 -12.91 -18.50
C PHE A 98 6.31 -12.88 -16.98
N ILE A 99 6.35 -14.06 -16.35
CA ILE A 99 6.49 -14.20 -14.89
C ILE A 99 7.74 -13.46 -14.39
N ASN A 100 8.89 -13.75 -14.97
CA ASN A 100 10.16 -13.13 -14.58
C ASN A 100 10.20 -11.62 -14.85
N GLU A 101 9.50 -11.15 -15.89
CA GLU A 101 9.38 -9.71 -16.18
C GLU A 101 8.51 -9.00 -15.12
N MET A 102 7.40 -9.60 -14.71
CA MET A 102 6.54 -9.04 -13.65
C MET A 102 7.24 -9.03 -12.30
N HIS A 103 7.95 -10.12 -11.94
CA HIS A 103 8.73 -10.17 -10.70
C HIS A 103 9.84 -9.12 -10.66
N ARG A 104 10.53 -8.87 -11.78
CA ARG A 104 11.53 -7.78 -11.88
C ARG A 104 10.95 -6.39 -11.61
N ARG A 105 9.62 -6.23 -11.77
CA ARG A 105 8.87 -5.00 -11.51
C ARG A 105 8.15 -5.00 -10.16
N ASN A 106 8.36 -6.03 -9.34
CA ASN A 106 7.65 -6.25 -8.08
C ASN A 106 6.11 -6.35 -8.26
N ILE A 107 5.67 -6.93 -9.39
CA ILE A 107 4.27 -7.24 -9.67
C ILE A 107 4.08 -8.74 -9.44
N LYS A 108 3.10 -9.10 -8.61
CA LYS A 108 2.73 -10.49 -8.35
C LYS A 108 2.03 -11.08 -9.57
N VAL A 109 2.33 -12.34 -9.88
CA VAL A 109 1.65 -13.11 -10.93
C VAL A 109 0.78 -14.17 -10.28
N VAL A 110 -0.53 -13.94 -10.29
CA VAL A 110 -1.53 -14.77 -9.61
C VAL A 110 -2.49 -15.31 -10.66
N PRO A 111 -2.19 -16.43 -11.35
CA PRO A 111 -3.02 -16.90 -12.44
C PRO A 111 -4.41 -17.27 -11.97
N PHE A 112 -5.39 -17.05 -12.84
CA PHE A 112 -6.76 -17.43 -12.53
C PHE A 112 -7.09 -18.83 -13.03
N LEU A 113 -7.82 -19.59 -12.22
CA LEU A 113 -8.37 -20.90 -12.54
C LEU A 113 -9.76 -20.72 -13.14
N SER A 114 -9.90 -20.97 -14.44
CA SER A 114 -11.17 -20.79 -15.15
C SER A 114 -11.81 -22.10 -15.59
N ASN A 115 -13.14 -22.15 -15.51
CA ASN A 115 -13.95 -23.13 -16.21
C ASN A 115 -14.58 -22.57 -17.51
N HIS A 116 -14.23 -21.35 -17.93
CA HIS A 116 -14.76 -20.68 -19.12
C HIS A 116 -16.29 -20.68 -19.19
N TRP A 117 -16.95 -20.49 -18.05
CA TRP A 117 -18.41 -20.55 -17.90
C TRP A 117 -19.04 -21.95 -18.15
N ASP A 118 -18.23 -22.99 -18.41
CA ASP A 118 -18.71 -24.37 -18.57
C ASP A 118 -19.00 -25.01 -17.22
N ARG A 119 -20.29 -25.18 -16.94
CA ARG A 119 -20.77 -25.77 -15.69
C ARG A 119 -20.26 -27.20 -15.46
N ASN A 120 -20.12 -28.00 -16.51
CA ASN A 120 -19.68 -29.39 -16.38
C ASN A 120 -18.20 -29.44 -15.99
N LEU A 121 -17.37 -28.59 -16.59
CA LEU A 121 -15.96 -28.46 -16.19
C LEU A 121 -15.83 -27.96 -14.75
N GLY A 122 -16.61 -26.95 -14.36
CA GLY A 122 -16.64 -26.46 -12.99
C GLY A 122 -16.96 -27.58 -12.00
N ARG A 123 -18.01 -28.36 -12.26
CA ARG A 123 -18.39 -29.52 -11.44
C ARG A 123 -17.36 -30.64 -11.44
N ALA A 124 -16.73 -30.92 -12.57
CA ALA A 124 -15.64 -31.90 -12.63
C ALA A 124 -14.47 -31.47 -11.72
N GLY A 125 -14.08 -30.20 -11.78
CA GLY A 125 -13.05 -29.63 -10.91
C GLY A 125 -13.42 -29.71 -9.42
N LEU A 126 -14.67 -29.39 -9.07
CA LEU A 126 -15.18 -29.47 -7.69
C LEU A 126 -15.26 -30.92 -7.17
N ALA A 127 -15.67 -31.86 -8.02
CA ALA A 127 -15.65 -33.28 -7.69
C ALA A 127 -14.21 -33.80 -7.45
N ASN A 128 -13.22 -33.21 -8.13
CA ASN A 128 -11.80 -33.55 -8.03
C ASN A 128 -10.97 -32.55 -7.19
N LYS A 129 -11.61 -31.75 -6.33
CA LYS A 129 -11.02 -30.61 -5.61
C LYS A 129 -9.73 -30.92 -4.83
N GLU A 130 -9.63 -32.12 -4.27
CA GLU A 130 -8.43 -32.57 -3.55
C GLU A 130 -7.22 -32.71 -4.48
N HIS A 131 -7.39 -33.32 -5.65
CA HIS A 131 -6.32 -33.47 -6.62
C HIS A 131 -6.03 -32.14 -7.32
N LEU A 132 -7.08 -31.42 -7.72
CA LEU A 132 -6.97 -30.11 -8.36
C LEU A 132 -6.19 -29.11 -7.50
N SER A 133 -6.53 -28.99 -6.21
CA SER A 133 -5.81 -28.10 -5.28
C SER A 133 -4.33 -28.49 -5.10
N ARG A 134 -3.99 -29.78 -5.11
CA ARG A 134 -2.59 -30.23 -5.11
C ARG A 134 -1.85 -29.83 -6.38
N GLN A 135 -2.45 -30.03 -7.55
CA GLN A 135 -1.84 -29.67 -8.83
C GLN A 135 -1.62 -28.16 -8.96
N ILE A 136 -2.58 -27.35 -8.49
CA ILE A 136 -2.45 -25.89 -8.46
C ILE A 136 -1.30 -25.46 -7.54
N ALA A 137 -1.25 -25.97 -6.31
CA ALA A 137 -0.15 -25.67 -5.39
C ALA A 137 1.22 -26.09 -5.95
N GLN A 138 1.28 -27.24 -6.62
CA GLN A 138 2.50 -27.70 -7.29
C GLN A 138 2.89 -26.81 -8.47
N ALA A 139 1.92 -26.37 -9.29
CA ALA A 139 2.18 -25.45 -10.40
C ALA A 139 2.68 -24.09 -9.88
N ILE A 140 2.09 -23.57 -8.79
CA ILE A 140 2.54 -22.34 -8.15
C ILE A 140 4.01 -22.42 -7.77
N GLN A 141 4.43 -23.50 -7.12
CA GLN A 141 5.84 -23.71 -6.76
C GLN A 141 6.74 -23.91 -7.99
N THR A 142 6.31 -24.74 -8.94
CA THR A 142 7.10 -25.11 -10.12
C THR A 142 7.44 -23.91 -11.00
N TYR A 143 6.48 -23.01 -11.20
CA TYR A 143 6.63 -21.85 -12.07
C TYR A 143 6.90 -20.55 -11.31
N ASN A 144 7.18 -20.63 -10.00
CA ASN A 144 7.39 -19.48 -9.12
C ASN A 144 6.23 -18.46 -9.12
N LEU A 145 4.99 -18.91 -9.33
CA LEU A 145 3.83 -18.00 -9.33
C LEU A 145 3.55 -17.49 -7.91
N ASP A 146 2.82 -16.39 -7.80
CA ASP A 146 2.54 -15.73 -6.53
C ASP A 146 1.23 -16.16 -5.87
N GLY A 147 0.45 -17.02 -6.52
CA GLY A 147 -0.79 -17.52 -5.97
C GLY A 147 -1.73 -18.08 -7.02
N VAL A 148 -3.01 -18.16 -6.66
CA VAL A 148 -4.13 -18.47 -7.57
C VAL A 148 -5.32 -17.58 -7.28
N ASN A 149 -5.97 -17.10 -8.35
CA ASN A 149 -7.30 -16.49 -8.30
C ASN A 149 -8.33 -17.53 -8.78
N VAL A 150 -9.26 -17.96 -7.92
CA VAL A 150 -10.23 -19.00 -8.29
C VAL A 150 -11.43 -18.34 -8.98
N ASP A 151 -11.62 -18.67 -10.26
CA ASP A 151 -12.64 -18.10 -11.15
C ASP A 151 -13.50 -19.22 -11.78
N ILE A 152 -14.13 -20.02 -10.90
CA ILE A 152 -15.12 -21.01 -11.32
C ILE A 152 -16.48 -20.34 -11.31
N GLU A 153 -17.08 -20.21 -12.50
CA GLU A 153 -18.34 -19.53 -12.72
C GLU A 153 -19.46 -20.49 -13.17
N ASN A 154 -20.72 -20.07 -13.10
CA ASN A 154 -21.88 -20.81 -13.62
C ASN A 154 -22.12 -22.24 -13.06
N VAL A 155 -21.42 -22.67 -12.00
CA VAL A 155 -21.95 -23.69 -11.09
C VAL A 155 -23.05 -23.07 -10.23
N THR A 156 -23.65 -23.79 -9.29
CA THR A 156 -24.86 -23.30 -8.61
C THR A 156 -24.79 -23.48 -7.10
N HIS A 157 -25.76 -22.93 -6.38
CA HIS A 157 -25.90 -23.11 -4.93
C HIS A 157 -25.80 -24.57 -4.43
N VAL A 158 -26.09 -25.58 -5.27
CA VAL A 158 -25.91 -27.00 -4.88
C VAL A 158 -24.44 -27.41 -4.78
N ASP A 159 -23.55 -26.65 -5.43
CA ASP A 159 -22.11 -26.89 -5.53
C ASP A 159 -21.32 -26.02 -4.51
N LYS A 160 -22.02 -25.24 -3.67
CA LYS A 160 -21.48 -24.25 -2.72
C LYS A 160 -20.43 -24.83 -1.77
N ASP A 161 -20.77 -25.94 -1.12
CA ASP A 161 -19.91 -26.54 -0.10
C ASP A 161 -18.62 -27.07 -0.73
N ASP A 162 -18.72 -27.67 -1.92
CA ASP A 162 -17.56 -28.16 -2.66
C ASP A 162 -16.66 -27.02 -3.15
N PHE A 163 -17.25 -25.89 -3.58
CA PHE A 163 -16.49 -24.70 -3.99
C PHE A 163 -15.75 -24.08 -2.79
N THR A 164 -16.43 -23.93 -1.66
CA THR A 164 -15.84 -23.42 -0.42
C THR A 164 -14.71 -24.34 0.06
N GLU A 165 -14.92 -25.65 -0.02
CA GLU A 165 -13.91 -26.65 0.35
C GLU A 165 -12.69 -26.61 -0.57
N LEU A 166 -12.86 -26.41 -1.88
CA LEU A 166 -11.73 -26.20 -2.79
C LEU A 166 -10.86 -25.01 -2.35
N VAL A 167 -11.46 -23.88 -1.99
CA VAL A 167 -10.73 -22.68 -1.53
C VAL A 167 -10.02 -22.94 -0.20
N ARG A 168 -10.67 -23.63 0.74
CA ARG A 168 -10.04 -24.07 2.01
C ARG A 168 -8.82 -24.96 1.77
N LEU A 169 -8.94 -25.93 0.86
CA LEU A 169 -7.86 -26.85 0.47
C LEU A 169 -6.72 -26.14 -0.25
N LEU A 170 -7.01 -25.15 -1.09
CA LEU A 170 -5.99 -24.31 -1.69
C LEU A 170 -5.24 -23.52 -0.62
N ARG A 171 -5.95 -22.90 0.33
CA ARG A 171 -5.31 -22.13 1.39
C ARG A 171 -4.39 -22.98 2.27
N SER A 172 -4.72 -24.25 2.51
CA SER A 172 -3.88 -25.16 3.30
C SER A 172 -2.65 -25.70 2.54
N LYS A 173 -2.70 -25.74 1.20
CA LYS A 173 -1.63 -26.31 0.36
C LYS A 173 -0.72 -25.24 -0.26
N VAL A 174 -1.25 -24.04 -0.50
CA VAL A 174 -0.49 -22.90 -1.02
C VAL A 174 0.28 -22.24 0.13
N PRO A 175 1.61 -22.03 0.01
CA PRO A 175 2.40 -21.39 1.06
C PRO A 175 1.78 -20.08 1.57
N HIS A 176 1.82 -19.82 2.87
CA HIS A 176 1.12 -18.67 3.48
C HIS A 176 1.53 -17.29 2.94
N HIS A 177 2.73 -17.15 2.36
CA HIS A 177 3.19 -15.92 1.73
C HIS A 177 2.72 -15.75 0.27
N LYS A 178 2.01 -16.76 -0.28
CA LYS A 178 1.43 -16.80 -1.63
C LYS A 178 -0.09 -16.66 -1.54
N GLU A 179 -0.67 -16.05 -2.56
CA GLU A 179 -2.05 -15.60 -2.61
C GLU A 179 -3.04 -16.72 -2.96
N VAL A 180 -4.19 -16.72 -2.31
CA VAL A 180 -5.39 -17.46 -2.68
C VAL A 180 -6.54 -16.46 -2.66
N SER A 181 -6.99 -16.03 -3.83
CA SER A 181 -8.10 -15.09 -3.98
C SER A 181 -9.24 -15.73 -4.76
N VAL A 182 -10.44 -15.14 -4.75
CA VAL A 182 -11.61 -15.70 -5.43
C VAL A 182 -12.33 -14.61 -6.23
N ALA A 183 -12.62 -14.87 -7.50
CA ALA A 183 -13.55 -14.08 -8.28
C ALA A 183 -14.99 -14.45 -7.88
N VAL A 184 -15.81 -13.46 -7.55
CA VAL A 184 -17.19 -13.67 -7.12
C VAL A 184 -18.16 -12.80 -7.89
N ALA A 185 -19.38 -13.29 -8.11
CA ALA A 185 -20.40 -12.52 -8.80
C ALA A 185 -20.82 -11.28 -8.01
N ALA A 186 -21.14 -10.18 -8.68
CA ALA A 186 -21.93 -9.13 -8.06
C ALA A 186 -23.35 -9.65 -7.77
N ASN A 187 -23.85 -9.43 -6.55
CA ASN A 187 -25.15 -9.93 -6.13
C ASN A 187 -26.02 -8.83 -5.49
N PRO A 188 -26.42 -7.78 -6.24
CA PRO A 188 -27.13 -6.64 -5.66
C PRO A 188 -28.53 -6.95 -5.11
N GLN A 189 -29.05 -8.16 -5.32
CA GLN A 189 -30.36 -8.62 -4.86
C GLN A 189 -30.27 -9.73 -3.79
N GLY A 190 -29.06 -10.10 -3.33
CA GLY A 190 -28.89 -11.12 -2.30
C GLY A 190 -29.41 -12.51 -2.71
N TRP A 191 -29.31 -12.87 -4.00
CA TRP A 191 -29.74 -14.16 -4.50
C TRP A 191 -28.97 -15.31 -3.85
N THR A 192 -29.71 -16.26 -3.27
CA THR A 192 -29.16 -17.46 -2.63
C THR A 192 -29.25 -18.72 -3.51
N GLN A 193 -29.83 -18.58 -4.70
CA GLN A 193 -30.08 -19.63 -5.67
C GLN A 193 -29.39 -19.33 -7.00
N GLY A 194 -29.34 -20.31 -7.90
CA GLY A 194 -28.60 -20.18 -9.16
C GLY A 194 -27.09 -20.05 -8.92
N TRP A 195 -26.38 -19.40 -9.83
CA TRP A 195 -24.92 -19.28 -9.76
C TRP A 195 -24.43 -18.26 -8.73
N HIS A 196 -25.14 -17.15 -8.52
CA HIS A 196 -24.86 -16.23 -7.40
C HIS A 196 -24.90 -16.96 -6.04
N GLY A 197 -25.82 -17.90 -5.89
CA GLY A 197 -25.99 -18.68 -4.66
C GLY A 197 -24.87 -19.67 -4.35
N MET A 198 -23.89 -19.85 -5.24
CA MET A 198 -22.74 -20.75 -4.98
C MET A 198 -21.67 -20.11 -4.09
N TYR A 199 -21.63 -18.78 -4.02
CA TYR A 199 -20.60 -18.06 -3.28
C TYR A 199 -20.98 -17.93 -1.81
N ASP A 200 -20.38 -18.76 -0.96
CA ASP A 200 -20.45 -18.63 0.50
C ASP A 200 -19.51 -17.51 0.97
N TYR A 201 -19.93 -16.24 0.83
CA TYR A 201 -19.06 -15.09 1.12
C TYR A 201 -18.39 -15.16 2.50
N PRO A 202 -19.08 -15.49 3.61
CA PRO A 202 -18.44 -15.57 4.92
C PRO A 202 -17.32 -16.62 4.99
N ASN A 203 -17.53 -17.81 4.43
CA ASN A 203 -16.51 -18.88 4.50
C ASN A 203 -15.41 -18.70 3.46
N LEU A 204 -15.74 -18.20 2.26
CA LEU A 204 -14.75 -17.82 1.27
C LEU A 204 -13.82 -16.73 1.81
N ALA A 205 -14.35 -15.69 2.46
CA ALA A 205 -13.55 -14.62 3.05
C ALA A 205 -12.65 -15.08 4.21
N LYS A 206 -12.92 -16.22 4.86
CA LYS A 206 -12.01 -16.81 5.86
C LYS A 206 -10.77 -17.43 5.23
N HIS A 207 -10.92 -18.03 4.06
CA HIS A 207 -9.88 -18.81 3.40
C HIS A 207 -9.16 -18.06 2.28
N ALA A 208 -9.80 -17.04 1.72
CA ALA A 208 -9.22 -16.18 0.68
C ALA A 208 -8.54 -14.94 1.29
N ASP A 209 -7.49 -14.48 0.62
CA ASP A 209 -6.83 -13.19 0.87
C ASP A 209 -7.78 -12.03 0.53
N TYR A 210 -8.48 -12.12 -0.61
CA TYR A 210 -9.57 -11.22 -0.98
C TYR A 210 -10.61 -11.87 -1.91
N LEU A 211 -11.78 -11.27 -1.96
CA LEU A 211 -12.86 -11.54 -2.92
C LEU A 211 -12.87 -10.41 -3.96
N MET A 212 -12.60 -10.77 -5.22
CA MET A 212 -12.70 -9.87 -6.37
C MET A 212 -14.14 -9.92 -6.87
N VAL A 213 -14.93 -8.89 -6.58
CA VAL A 213 -16.33 -8.84 -7.02
C VAL A 213 -16.39 -8.40 -8.47
N MET A 214 -16.92 -9.26 -9.33
CA MET A 214 -17.14 -8.99 -10.75
C MET A 214 -18.33 -8.05 -10.93
N ALA A 215 -18.13 -6.78 -10.55
CA ALA A 215 -19.14 -5.72 -10.60
C ALA A 215 -19.26 -5.12 -12.00
N TYR A 216 -19.51 -6.00 -12.96
CA TYR A 216 -19.79 -5.70 -14.36
C TYR A 216 -20.75 -6.74 -14.94
N ASP A 217 -21.18 -6.52 -16.18
CA ASP A 217 -22.20 -7.30 -16.87
C ASP A 217 -23.60 -7.20 -16.26
N GLU A 218 -23.94 -6.02 -15.72
CA GLU A 218 -25.33 -5.64 -15.41
C GLU A 218 -26.21 -5.80 -16.66
N SER A 219 -25.71 -5.32 -17.80
CA SER A 219 -26.22 -5.64 -19.13
C SER A 219 -25.26 -6.61 -19.81
N TYR A 220 -25.78 -7.71 -20.36
CA TYR A 220 -24.98 -8.83 -20.87
C TYR A 220 -25.44 -9.28 -22.26
N ILE A 221 -24.71 -10.24 -22.85
CA ILE A 221 -25.05 -10.79 -24.18
C ILE A 221 -26.44 -11.47 -24.16
N GLY A 222 -27.32 -11.08 -25.07
CA GLY A 222 -28.71 -11.54 -25.10
C GLY A 222 -29.65 -10.78 -24.15
N GLY A 223 -29.13 -9.87 -23.32
CA GLY A 223 -29.93 -8.94 -22.52
C GLY A 223 -30.35 -7.68 -23.29
N SER A 224 -31.19 -6.86 -22.67
CA SER A 224 -31.57 -5.55 -23.20
C SER A 224 -30.38 -4.56 -23.19
N PRO A 225 -30.38 -3.54 -24.08
CA PRO A 225 -29.37 -2.49 -24.06
C PRO A 225 -29.34 -1.74 -22.73
N GLY A 226 -28.15 -1.55 -22.17
CA GLY A 226 -27.95 -0.85 -20.91
C GLY A 226 -26.47 -0.74 -20.51
N PRO A 227 -26.19 -0.07 -19.38
CA PRO A 227 -24.84 0.13 -18.87
C PRO A 227 -24.16 -1.21 -18.58
N VAL A 228 -22.83 -1.26 -18.76
CA VAL A 228 -22.03 -2.44 -18.38
C VAL A 228 -21.99 -2.59 -16.86
N ALA A 229 -21.89 -1.46 -16.14
CA ALA A 229 -21.86 -1.40 -14.69
C ALA A 229 -22.36 -0.03 -14.21
N SER A 230 -23.66 0.16 -14.01
CA SER A 230 -24.17 1.42 -13.46
C SER A 230 -23.69 1.62 -12.01
N LYS A 231 -23.39 2.87 -11.63
CA LYS A 231 -22.84 3.18 -10.30
C LYS A 231 -23.76 2.67 -9.18
N SER A 232 -25.08 2.82 -9.35
CA SER A 232 -26.06 2.38 -8.34
C SER A 232 -26.17 0.86 -8.21
N TRP A 233 -26.02 0.10 -9.30
CA TRP A 233 -26.01 -1.36 -9.28
C TRP A 233 -24.73 -1.88 -8.63
N VAL A 234 -23.59 -1.28 -8.97
CA VAL A 234 -22.29 -1.58 -8.35
C VAL A 234 -22.34 -1.34 -6.83
N GLU A 235 -22.85 -0.19 -6.41
CA GLU A 235 -22.96 0.17 -5.00
C GLU A 235 -23.85 -0.81 -4.21
N LYS A 236 -24.98 -1.23 -4.78
CA LYS A 236 -25.83 -2.27 -4.16
C LYS A 236 -25.09 -3.59 -4.00
N GLY A 237 -24.29 -3.99 -4.99
CA GLY A 237 -23.45 -5.19 -4.90
C GLY A 237 -22.41 -5.09 -3.79
N ILE A 238 -21.77 -3.92 -3.62
CA ILE A 238 -20.82 -3.66 -2.53
C ILE A 238 -21.52 -3.75 -1.17
N VAL A 239 -22.67 -3.07 -1.02
CA VAL A 239 -23.44 -3.06 0.23
C VAL A 239 -23.91 -4.45 0.63
N GLU A 240 -24.31 -5.28 -0.34
CA GLU A 240 -24.64 -6.68 -0.07
C GLU A 240 -23.43 -7.46 0.43
N LEU A 241 -22.29 -7.38 -0.28
CA LEU A 241 -21.09 -8.13 0.09
C LEU A 241 -20.54 -7.73 1.47
N LEU A 242 -20.64 -6.45 1.84
CA LEU A 242 -20.22 -5.93 3.15
C LEU A 242 -21.00 -6.50 4.33
N GLN A 243 -22.18 -7.10 4.11
CA GLN A 243 -22.91 -7.81 5.17
C GLN A 243 -22.22 -9.14 5.53
N HIS A 244 -21.39 -9.69 4.64
CA HIS A 244 -20.88 -11.05 4.73
C HIS A 244 -19.35 -11.14 4.73
N ALA A 245 -18.65 -10.12 4.23
CA ALA A 245 -17.19 -10.09 4.12
C ALA A 245 -16.59 -8.78 4.65
N PRO A 246 -15.40 -8.82 5.30
CA PRO A 246 -14.70 -7.62 5.73
C PRO A 246 -14.34 -6.69 4.55
N ARG A 247 -14.52 -5.37 4.72
CA ARG A 247 -14.23 -4.35 3.68
C ARG A 247 -12.80 -4.43 3.12
N ASN A 248 -11.84 -4.75 3.97
CA ASN A 248 -10.42 -4.93 3.65
C ASN A 248 -10.10 -6.26 2.93
N LYS A 249 -11.11 -7.07 2.62
CA LYS A 249 -11.03 -8.26 1.76
C LYS A 249 -11.86 -8.12 0.47
N ILE A 250 -12.43 -6.96 0.19
CA ILE A 250 -13.25 -6.75 -1.01
C ILE A 250 -12.45 -5.95 -2.03
N VAL A 251 -12.29 -6.50 -3.22
CA VAL A 251 -11.65 -5.85 -4.38
C VAL A 251 -12.72 -5.59 -5.44
N LEU A 252 -12.95 -4.33 -5.78
CA LEU A 252 -14.01 -3.94 -6.72
C LEU A 252 -13.59 -4.17 -8.17
N GLY A 253 -14.28 -5.07 -8.88
CA GLY A 253 -14.08 -5.31 -10.30
C GLY A 253 -14.66 -4.22 -11.21
N LEU A 254 -13.85 -3.75 -12.14
CA LEU A 254 -14.15 -2.68 -13.08
C LEU A 254 -14.10 -3.19 -14.53
N PRO A 255 -15.08 -2.83 -15.38
CA PRO A 255 -15.05 -3.22 -16.78
C PRO A 255 -14.17 -2.28 -17.60
N PHE A 256 -13.17 -2.83 -18.30
CA PHE A 256 -12.37 -2.09 -19.30
C PHE A 256 -12.91 -2.22 -20.73
N PHE A 257 -14.14 -2.71 -20.86
CA PHE A 257 -14.82 -2.97 -22.12
C PHE A 257 -16.20 -2.30 -22.20
N GLY A 258 -16.79 -2.32 -23.38
CA GLY A 258 -18.17 -1.93 -23.63
C GLY A 258 -19.00 -3.06 -24.23
N ARG A 259 -20.30 -2.82 -24.39
CA ARG A 259 -21.24 -3.72 -25.06
C ARG A 259 -22.09 -2.97 -26.08
N TYR A 260 -22.34 -3.57 -27.24
CA TYR A 260 -23.17 -2.98 -28.28
C TYR A 260 -24.36 -3.86 -28.70
N TRP A 261 -25.42 -3.21 -29.15
CA TRP A 261 -26.66 -3.78 -29.65
C TRP A 261 -27.00 -3.16 -31.00
N GLN A 262 -27.56 -3.96 -31.90
CA GLN A 262 -28.21 -3.48 -33.11
C GLN A 262 -29.72 -3.45 -32.89
N GLU A 263 -30.37 -2.34 -33.23
CA GLU A 263 -31.82 -2.22 -33.14
C GLU A 263 -32.51 -3.28 -34.02
N GLY A 264 -33.50 -3.97 -33.46
CA GLY A 264 -34.24 -5.04 -34.14
C GLY A 264 -33.52 -6.39 -34.26
N ALA A 265 -32.27 -6.50 -33.80
CA ALA A 265 -31.57 -7.79 -33.77
C ALA A 265 -32.07 -8.70 -32.64
N ALA A 266 -32.17 -10.01 -32.91
CA ALA A 266 -32.63 -11.00 -31.93
C ALA A 266 -31.64 -11.19 -30.76
N VAL A 267 -30.35 -10.91 -30.98
CA VAL A 267 -29.30 -11.02 -29.97
C VAL A 267 -28.40 -9.79 -30.08
N GLY A 268 -28.14 -9.15 -28.95
CA GLY A 268 -27.20 -8.04 -28.82
C GLY A 268 -26.35 -8.17 -27.56
N GLY A 269 -25.71 -7.07 -27.15
CA GLY A 269 -24.85 -7.02 -25.97
C GLY A 269 -23.48 -7.62 -26.21
N TYR A 270 -22.99 -7.55 -27.45
CA TYR A 270 -21.67 -8.07 -27.82
C TYR A 270 -20.56 -7.20 -27.23
N GLY A 271 -19.55 -7.84 -26.66
CA GLY A 271 -18.40 -7.15 -26.08
C GLY A 271 -17.57 -6.41 -27.13
N VAL A 272 -17.02 -5.26 -26.74
CA VAL A 272 -16.13 -4.44 -27.57
C VAL A 272 -15.06 -3.80 -26.68
N ALA A 273 -13.81 -3.77 -27.15
CA ALA A 273 -12.75 -3.07 -26.45
C ALA A 273 -13.03 -1.56 -26.44
N LYS A 274 -12.64 -0.86 -25.38
CA LYS A 274 -12.96 0.57 -25.27
C LYS A 274 -12.32 1.40 -26.38
N HIS A 275 -11.09 1.11 -26.81
CA HIS A 275 -10.46 1.81 -27.93
C HIS A 275 -11.24 1.66 -29.26
N MET A 276 -12.01 0.58 -29.42
CA MET A 276 -12.89 0.41 -30.57
C MET A 276 -14.15 1.28 -30.47
N ALA A 277 -14.63 1.62 -29.26
CA ALA A 277 -15.74 2.55 -29.08
C ALA A 277 -15.41 3.93 -29.69
N ASP A 278 -14.22 4.46 -29.40
CA ASP A 278 -13.75 5.74 -29.96
C ASP A 278 -13.68 5.68 -31.50
N THR A 279 -13.22 4.55 -32.05
CA THR A 279 -13.18 4.30 -33.50
C THR A 279 -14.57 4.30 -34.12
N LEU A 280 -15.55 3.65 -33.48
CA LEU A 280 -16.93 3.57 -33.96
C LEU A 280 -17.61 4.95 -33.95
N VAL A 281 -17.38 5.72 -32.88
CA VAL A 281 -17.87 7.10 -32.74
C VAL A 281 -17.38 7.97 -33.90
N GLN A 282 -16.06 7.96 -34.17
CA GLN A 282 -15.47 8.76 -35.23
C GLN A 282 -15.92 8.31 -36.63
N ARG A 283 -15.93 6.99 -36.87
CA ARG A 283 -16.23 6.43 -38.19
C ARG A 283 -17.69 6.63 -38.62
N TYR A 284 -18.62 6.51 -37.68
CA TYR A 284 -20.06 6.55 -37.96
C TYR A 284 -20.73 7.83 -37.46
N ASN A 285 -19.93 8.87 -37.17
CA ASN A 285 -20.39 10.18 -36.70
C ASN A 285 -21.35 10.07 -35.50
N GLY A 286 -21.05 9.15 -34.58
CA GLY A 286 -21.79 8.97 -33.33
C GLY A 286 -21.48 10.09 -32.35
N SER A 287 -22.40 10.35 -31.43
CA SER A 287 -22.16 11.29 -30.32
C SER A 287 -22.16 10.53 -29.00
N ILE A 288 -21.10 10.71 -28.21
CA ILE A 288 -21.02 10.19 -26.85
C ILE A 288 -21.93 11.04 -25.96
N THR A 289 -22.87 10.38 -25.29
CA THR A 289 -23.72 10.99 -24.25
C THR A 289 -23.41 10.33 -22.92
N PHE A 290 -23.48 11.08 -21.82
CA PHE A 290 -23.34 10.54 -20.48
C PHE A 290 -24.72 10.43 -19.86
N ASP A 291 -25.10 9.22 -19.46
CA ASP A 291 -26.38 8.99 -18.78
C ASP A 291 -26.22 9.27 -17.28
N GLU A 292 -26.79 10.37 -16.82
CA GLU A 292 -26.65 10.84 -15.43
C GLU A 292 -27.31 9.89 -14.42
N GLN A 293 -28.31 9.11 -14.82
CA GLN A 293 -28.97 8.16 -13.91
C GLN A 293 -28.09 6.95 -13.62
N SER A 294 -27.52 6.33 -14.66
CA SER A 294 -26.63 5.18 -14.51
C SER A 294 -25.17 5.56 -14.21
N GLN A 295 -24.81 6.84 -14.38
CA GLN A 295 -23.44 7.35 -14.34
C GLN A 295 -22.53 6.58 -15.33
N SER A 296 -23.03 6.33 -16.54
CA SER A 296 -22.33 5.57 -17.58
C SER A 296 -22.44 6.23 -18.95
N PRO A 297 -21.38 6.22 -19.78
CA PRO A 297 -21.44 6.74 -21.13
C PRO A 297 -22.10 5.77 -22.11
N ARG A 298 -22.78 6.33 -23.10
CA ARG A 298 -23.36 5.61 -24.23
C ARG A 298 -23.20 6.35 -25.54
N VAL A 299 -23.25 5.62 -26.64
CA VAL A 299 -23.25 6.15 -28.00
C VAL A 299 -24.41 5.52 -28.75
N ASN A 300 -25.14 6.35 -29.50
CA ASN A 300 -25.99 5.88 -30.58
C ASN A 300 -25.35 6.27 -31.91
N PHE A 301 -25.25 5.33 -32.84
CA PHE A 301 -24.71 5.58 -34.17
C PHE A 301 -25.45 4.74 -35.22
N THR A 302 -25.40 5.19 -36.46
CA THR A 302 -26.02 4.48 -37.59
C THR A 302 -24.95 4.11 -38.60
N ILE A 303 -24.87 2.82 -38.93
CA ILE A 303 -24.05 2.35 -40.05
C ILE A 303 -24.92 2.37 -41.30
N ARG A 304 -24.53 3.14 -42.31
CA ARG A 304 -25.17 3.18 -43.64
C ARG A 304 -24.53 2.13 -44.55
N SER A 305 -25.27 1.70 -45.58
CA SER A 305 -24.76 0.74 -46.57
C SER A 305 -23.52 1.23 -47.33
N ALA A 306 -23.30 2.55 -47.41
CA ALA A 306 -22.14 3.16 -48.04
C ALA A 306 -20.94 3.34 -47.09
N ASP A 307 -21.12 3.12 -45.79
CA ASP A 307 -20.05 3.34 -44.82
C ASP A 307 -19.03 2.18 -44.85
N PRO A 308 -17.77 2.43 -44.46
CA PRO A 308 -16.76 1.38 -44.38
C PRO A 308 -17.17 0.23 -43.45
N THR A 309 -16.92 -1.00 -43.89
CA THR A 309 -17.16 -2.20 -43.09
C THR A 309 -16.28 -2.24 -41.85
N THR A 310 -16.87 -2.51 -40.69
CA THR A 310 -16.14 -2.72 -39.42
C THR A 310 -16.35 -4.13 -38.92
N VAL A 311 -15.27 -4.76 -38.45
CA VAL A 311 -15.27 -6.09 -37.85
C VAL A 311 -14.82 -5.97 -36.40
N ILE A 312 -15.60 -6.53 -35.47
CA ILE A 312 -15.28 -6.58 -34.03
C ILE A 312 -15.28 -8.04 -33.61
N SER A 313 -14.14 -8.53 -33.13
CA SER A 313 -13.98 -9.92 -32.66
C SER A 313 -14.50 -10.95 -33.67
N GLY A 314 -14.18 -10.76 -34.96
CA GLY A 314 -14.62 -11.62 -36.06
C GLY A 314 -16.04 -11.40 -36.57
N ARG A 315 -16.82 -10.49 -35.95
CA ARG A 315 -18.18 -10.15 -36.37
C ARG A 315 -18.20 -8.89 -37.23
N THR A 316 -18.67 -9.02 -38.47
CA THR A 316 -18.94 -7.89 -39.36
C THR A 316 -20.21 -7.16 -38.95
N LEU A 317 -20.10 -5.87 -38.63
CA LEU A 317 -21.25 -5.02 -38.34
C LEU A 317 -22.04 -4.75 -39.63
N GLN A 318 -23.36 -4.87 -39.54
CA GLN A 318 -24.28 -4.68 -40.67
C GLN A 318 -24.82 -3.24 -40.67
N PRO A 319 -25.35 -2.74 -41.79
CA PRO A 319 -26.09 -1.49 -41.79
C PRO A 319 -27.25 -1.53 -40.78
N GLY A 320 -27.45 -0.43 -40.04
CA GLY A 320 -28.47 -0.34 -39.01
C GLY A 320 -28.12 0.64 -37.89
N ASN A 321 -29.05 0.80 -36.95
CA ASN A 321 -28.85 1.62 -35.76
C ASN A 321 -28.23 0.78 -34.64
N TYR A 322 -27.26 1.34 -33.96
CA TYR A 322 -26.54 0.70 -32.87
C TYR A 322 -26.56 1.56 -31.62
N THR A 323 -26.67 0.89 -30.48
CA THR A 323 -26.41 1.46 -29.15
C THR A 323 -25.20 0.77 -28.56
N LEU A 324 -24.27 1.56 -28.03
CA LEU A 324 -23.04 1.10 -27.37
C LEU A 324 -22.96 1.72 -25.99
N TRP A 325 -22.80 0.90 -24.95
CA TRP A 325 -22.50 1.33 -23.60
C TRP A 325 -21.07 0.91 -23.23
N PHE A 326 -20.34 1.76 -22.52
CA PHE A 326 -18.93 1.50 -22.21
C PHE A 326 -18.50 2.26 -20.95
N GLU A 327 -17.21 2.26 -20.64
CA GLU A 327 -16.62 3.03 -19.55
C GLU A 327 -15.68 4.14 -20.04
N ASN A 328 -15.81 5.33 -19.43
CA ASN A 328 -14.88 6.44 -19.62
C ASN A 328 -14.27 6.87 -18.28
N GLN A 329 -13.40 7.88 -18.30
CA GLN A 329 -12.75 8.39 -17.09
C GLN A 329 -13.77 8.80 -16.02
N ARG A 330 -14.85 9.51 -16.40
CA ARG A 330 -15.90 9.96 -15.47
C ARG A 330 -16.63 8.79 -14.81
N SER A 331 -17.04 7.78 -15.58
CA SER A 331 -17.77 6.62 -15.04
C SER A 331 -16.89 5.70 -14.20
N LEU A 332 -15.60 5.56 -14.53
CA LEU A 332 -14.63 4.82 -13.72
C LEU A 332 -14.31 5.56 -12.43
N GLN A 333 -14.03 6.87 -12.48
CA GLN A 333 -13.81 7.69 -11.29
C GLN A 333 -14.99 7.59 -10.32
N GLY A 334 -16.22 7.65 -10.84
CA GLY A 334 -17.43 7.45 -10.03
C GLY A 334 -17.49 6.10 -9.30
N LYS A 335 -16.88 5.04 -9.84
CA LYS A 335 -16.76 3.72 -9.20
C LYS A 335 -15.57 3.65 -8.23
N PHE A 336 -14.47 4.33 -8.53
CA PHE A 336 -13.36 4.55 -7.60
C PHE A 336 -13.80 5.29 -6.33
N ASP A 337 -14.73 6.25 -6.45
CA ASP A 337 -15.33 6.90 -5.29
C ASP A 337 -16.02 5.90 -4.35
N LEU A 338 -16.57 4.80 -4.87
CA LEU A 338 -17.19 3.74 -4.05
C LEU A 338 -16.13 2.94 -3.27
N ILE A 339 -14.98 2.67 -3.89
CA ILE A 339 -13.83 2.03 -3.21
C ILE A 339 -13.42 2.87 -1.99
N ARG A 340 -13.29 4.19 -2.19
CA ARG A 340 -12.99 5.14 -1.10
C ARG A 340 -14.11 5.20 -0.06
N LYS A 341 -15.36 5.42 -0.51
CA LYS A 341 -16.56 5.55 0.35
C LYS A 341 -16.70 4.38 1.32
N TYR A 342 -16.45 3.16 0.85
CA TYR A 342 -16.61 1.95 1.65
C TYR A 342 -15.29 1.41 2.22
N SER A 343 -14.17 2.09 1.99
CA SER A 343 -12.82 1.67 2.38
C SER A 343 -12.54 0.21 1.98
N LEU A 344 -12.80 -0.10 0.70
CA LEU A 344 -12.57 -1.42 0.13
C LEU A 344 -11.07 -1.68 -0.03
N ALA A 345 -10.67 -2.95 -0.10
CA ALA A 345 -9.27 -3.36 -0.22
C ALA A 345 -8.58 -2.75 -1.46
N GLY A 346 -9.31 -2.62 -2.57
CA GLY A 346 -8.74 -2.09 -3.81
C GLY A 346 -9.63 -2.26 -5.03
N SER A 347 -9.02 -2.21 -6.22
CA SER A 347 -9.69 -2.41 -7.51
C SER A 347 -9.13 -3.61 -8.28
N GLY A 348 -10.01 -4.25 -9.05
CA GLY A 348 -9.67 -5.25 -10.05
C GLY A 348 -10.26 -4.86 -11.39
N SER A 349 -9.74 -5.37 -12.50
CA SER A 349 -10.26 -5.03 -13.83
C SER A 349 -10.27 -6.20 -14.80
N TRP A 350 -11.34 -6.29 -15.59
CA TRP A 350 -11.46 -7.17 -16.74
C TRP A 350 -11.55 -6.33 -18.03
N ALA A 351 -10.60 -6.40 -18.95
CA ALA A 351 -9.26 -6.95 -18.75
C ALA A 351 -8.22 -6.01 -19.37
N LEU A 352 -6.97 -6.14 -18.92
CA LEU A 352 -5.86 -5.30 -19.31
C LEU A 352 -5.66 -5.30 -20.83
N GLY A 353 -5.51 -4.12 -21.41
CA GLY A 353 -5.38 -3.89 -22.85
C GLY A 353 -6.70 -3.57 -23.56
N LEU A 354 -7.85 -3.69 -22.89
CA LEU A 354 -9.14 -3.26 -23.46
C LEU A 354 -9.45 -1.79 -23.19
N GLU A 355 -8.86 -1.21 -22.14
CA GLU A 355 -9.08 0.16 -21.70
C GLU A 355 -8.51 1.22 -22.67
N ASN A 356 -8.79 2.49 -22.38
CA ASN A 356 -8.02 3.59 -22.95
C ASN A 356 -6.85 3.85 -21.99
N PRO A 357 -5.59 3.78 -22.46
CA PRO A 357 -4.42 3.95 -21.60
C PRO A 357 -4.41 5.23 -20.77
N ALA A 358 -5.09 6.30 -21.20
CA ALA A 358 -5.16 7.57 -20.48
C ALA A 358 -5.78 7.44 -19.08
N ILE A 359 -6.54 6.37 -18.79
CA ILE A 359 -7.07 6.16 -17.43
C ILE A 359 -5.93 5.95 -16.42
N TRP A 360 -4.81 5.36 -16.85
CA TRP A 360 -3.67 5.03 -15.98
C TRP A 360 -2.93 6.25 -15.46
N THR A 361 -3.00 7.39 -16.15
CA THR A 361 -2.42 8.65 -15.69
C THR A 361 -2.99 9.08 -14.34
N ASN A 362 -4.30 8.88 -14.13
CA ASN A 362 -5.01 9.30 -12.93
C ASN A 362 -5.47 8.12 -12.06
N TYR A 363 -5.11 6.88 -12.39
CA TYR A 363 -5.73 5.68 -11.82
C TYR A 363 -5.45 5.50 -10.32
N GLY A 364 -4.17 5.52 -9.90
CA GLY A 364 -3.81 5.55 -8.48
C GLY A 364 -4.20 6.86 -7.80
N ALA A 365 -4.30 7.93 -8.59
CA ALA A 365 -4.70 9.24 -8.13
C ALA A 365 -6.21 9.29 -7.79
N TRP A 366 -7.10 8.60 -8.52
CA TRP A 366 -8.54 8.49 -8.21
C TRP A 366 -8.84 7.80 -6.88
N VAL A 367 -7.85 7.10 -6.34
CA VAL A 367 -7.93 6.45 -5.04
C VAL A 367 -7.39 7.35 -3.93
N MET A 368 -6.43 8.21 -4.28
CA MET A 368 -6.10 9.42 -3.55
C MET A 368 -7.26 10.43 -3.74
N PRO A 369 -7.41 11.45 -2.88
CA PRO A 369 -8.34 12.53 -3.17
C PRO A 369 -7.86 13.28 -4.43
N ASN A 370 -8.51 13.02 -5.58
CA ASN A 370 -8.17 13.65 -6.87
C ASN A 370 -9.34 14.38 -7.51
N SER A 371 -9.20 15.70 -7.53
CA SER A 371 -9.12 16.54 -8.74
C SER A 371 -8.73 15.77 -10.03
N GLU A 372 -9.40 15.77 -11.19
CA GLU A 372 -10.40 16.63 -11.87
C GLU A 372 -11.00 15.95 -13.13
N ASN A 373 -12.19 16.40 -13.59
CA ASN A 373 -12.46 16.85 -14.99
C ASN A 373 -13.86 17.54 -15.11
N GLN A 374 -14.01 18.66 -14.42
CA GLN A 374 -14.78 19.82 -14.90
C GLN A 374 -13.74 20.90 -15.22
N ALA A 375 -14.04 21.96 -15.99
CA ALA A 375 -13.06 23.02 -16.24
C ALA A 375 -12.47 23.50 -14.92
N VAL A 376 -11.20 23.21 -14.68
CA VAL A 376 -10.71 23.25 -13.32
C VAL A 376 -10.35 24.68 -13.03
N LYS A 377 -11.11 25.25 -12.12
CA LYS A 377 -10.64 26.41 -11.41
C LYS A 377 -9.43 25.96 -10.59
N ILE A 378 -8.24 26.23 -11.10
CA ILE A 378 -7.00 25.96 -10.38
C ILE A 378 -6.94 26.96 -9.22
N LEU A 379 -6.69 26.47 -8.00
CA LEU A 379 -6.38 27.36 -6.89
C LEU A 379 -5.21 28.26 -7.27
N PRO A 380 -5.30 29.58 -7.10
CA PRO A 380 -4.15 30.46 -7.30
C PRO A 380 -3.00 30.02 -6.35
N GLY A 381 -1.75 30.33 -6.67
CA GLY A 381 -0.62 30.04 -5.77
C GLY A 381 -0.31 28.55 -5.50
N HIS A 382 0.61 28.32 -4.55
CA HIS A 382 0.95 27.00 -4.04
C HIS A 382 -0.05 26.53 -2.99
N GLN A 383 -0.26 25.22 -2.93
CA GLN A 383 -1.10 24.60 -1.92
C GLN A 383 -0.33 24.44 -0.61
N ILE A 384 -0.91 24.94 0.48
CA ILE A 384 -0.41 24.78 1.83
C ILE A 384 -1.51 24.24 2.73
N THR A 385 -1.11 23.70 3.88
CA THR A 385 -2.07 23.21 4.87
C THR A 385 -2.64 24.38 5.66
N GLY A 386 -3.95 24.45 5.82
CA GLY A 386 -4.65 25.37 6.70
C GLY A 386 -5.34 24.61 7.82
N VAL A 387 -5.43 25.20 9.00
CA VAL A 387 -6.25 24.68 10.11
C VAL A 387 -7.28 25.72 10.51
N VAL A 388 -8.52 25.27 10.62
CA VAL A 388 -9.66 26.12 10.98
C VAL A 388 -9.62 26.48 12.46
N THR A 389 -9.77 27.77 12.79
CA THR A 389 -9.68 28.28 14.18
C THR A 389 -11.03 28.67 14.79
N SER A 390 -12.07 28.87 13.98
CA SER A 390 -13.43 29.16 14.46
C SER A 390 -14.19 27.89 14.81
N THR A 391 -15.15 27.98 15.75
CA THR A 391 -16.05 26.86 16.11
C THR A 391 -16.72 26.22 14.89
N THR A 392 -17.20 27.06 13.97
CA THR A 392 -17.72 26.69 12.66
C THR A 392 -17.22 27.72 11.66
N LEU A 393 -16.74 27.28 10.50
CA LEU A 393 -16.35 28.10 9.38
C LEU A 393 -17.12 27.67 8.14
N ASN A 394 -17.88 28.59 7.56
CA ASN A 394 -18.62 28.30 6.34
C ASN A 394 -17.68 28.31 5.14
N ILE A 395 -17.76 27.28 4.31
CA ILE A 395 -17.23 27.28 2.95
C ILE A 395 -18.24 27.99 2.06
N ARG A 396 -17.79 29.05 1.37
CA ARG A 396 -18.65 29.94 0.58
C ARG A 396 -18.41 29.76 -0.91
N GLN A 397 -19.47 29.87 -1.72
CA GLN A 397 -19.38 29.82 -3.20
C GLN A 397 -18.55 30.95 -3.80
N GLU A 398 -18.59 32.13 -3.18
CA GLU A 398 -17.87 33.33 -3.61
C GLU A 398 -17.20 33.97 -2.38
N PRO A 399 -16.13 34.79 -2.55
CA PRO A 399 -15.41 35.40 -1.44
C PRO A 399 -16.19 36.59 -0.83
N THR A 400 -17.37 36.31 -0.28
CA THR A 400 -18.24 37.28 0.40
C THR A 400 -19.07 36.60 1.50
N THR A 401 -19.40 37.33 2.56
CA THR A 401 -20.20 36.82 3.67
C THR A 401 -21.67 36.55 3.30
N THR A 402 -22.13 37.09 2.17
CA THR A 402 -23.52 36.99 1.71
C THR A 402 -23.77 35.88 0.69
N SER A 403 -22.73 35.21 0.19
CA SER A 403 -22.91 34.11 -0.78
C SER A 403 -23.46 32.85 -0.11
N SER A 404 -23.97 31.93 -0.93
CA SER A 404 -24.35 30.59 -0.52
C SER A 404 -23.22 29.86 0.21
N ILE A 405 -23.62 28.97 1.12
CA ILE A 405 -22.73 28.10 1.89
C ILE A 405 -22.74 26.72 1.23
N ASP A 406 -21.57 26.24 0.79
CA ASP A 406 -21.41 24.90 0.20
C ASP A 406 -21.05 23.83 1.22
N GLY A 407 -20.61 24.24 2.40
CA GLY A 407 -20.25 23.35 3.48
C GLY A 407 -19.80 24.11 4.71
N GLU A 408 -19.46 23.37 5.75
CA GLU A 408 -18.95 23.92 6.99
C GLU A 408 -17.75 23.10 7.44
N LEU A 409 -16.71 23.79 7.90
CA LEU A 409 -15.62 23.21 8.63
C LEU A 409 -15.77 23.52 10.12
N LYS A 410 -15.28 22.62 10.97
CA LYS A 410 -15.26 22.80 12.42
C LYS A 410 -13.87 23.17 12.90
N ASN A 411 -13.81 23.72 14.11
CA ASN A 411 -12.55 24.06 14.75
C ASN A 411 -11.58 22.87 14.70
N GLY A 412 -10.41 23.13 14.14
CA GLY A 412 -9.30 22.21 14.05
C GLY A 412 -9.28 21.33 12.81
N GLU A 413 -10.31 21.34 11.96
CA GLU A 413 -10.24 20.60 10.70
C GLU A 413 -9.09 21.12 9.84
N ILE A 414 -8.35 20.18 9.23
CA ILE A 414 -7.31 20.47 8.25
C ILE A 414 -8.01 20.69 6.91
N VAL A 415 -7.58 21.73 6.21
CA VAL A 415 -7.97 22.02 4.83
C VAL A 415 -6.72 22.33 4.01
N ILE A 416 -6.73 22.02 2.71
CA ILE A 416 -5.68 22.47 1.79
C ILE A 416 -6.14 23.80 1.20
N ILE A 417 -5.36 24.84 1.45
CA ILE A 417 -5.62 26.21 1.01
C ILE A 417 -4.57 26.63 -0.02
N SER A 418 -4.94 27.58 -0.85
CA SER A 418 -3.99 28.40 -1.61
C SER A 418 -3.17 29.30 -0.69
N ASP A 419 -1.89 29.51 -0.96
CA ASP A 419 -1.07 30.57 -0.34
C ASP A 419 -1.34 31.97 -0.92
N GLU A 420 -2.05 32.06 -2.04
CA GLU A 420 -2.53 33.29 -2.67
C GLU A 420 -3.96 33.62 -2.21
N MET A 421 -4.08 34.66 -1.38
CA MET A 421 -5.39 35.15 -0.90
C MET A 421 -6.07 36.07 -1.91
N ILE A 422 -7.41 36.01 -1.92
CA ILE A 422 -8.24 36.96 -2.65
C ILE A 422 -8.81 38.00 -1.69
N GLN A 423 -8.57 39.29 -1.96
CA GLN A 423 -9.20 40.38 -1.21
C GLN A 423 -10.57 40.71 -1.81
N SER A 424 -11.61 40.69 -0.98
CA SER A 424 -12.97 41.02 -1.39
C SER A 424 -13.72 41.66 -0.23
N GLY A 425 -14.18 42.89 -0.43
CA GLY A 425 -14.75 43.72 0.64
C GLY A 425 -13.69 44.11 1.68
N ASP A 426 -14.00 43.88 2.96
CA ASP A 426 -13.15 44.18 4.11
C ASP A 426 -12.29 42.97 4.57
N ARG A 427 -12.29 41.86 3.83
CA ARG A 427 -11.63 40.60 4.24
C ARG A 427 -10.82 39.95 3.12
N ASN A 428 -9.87 39.13 3.55
CA ASN A 428 -9.15 38.19 2.69
C ASN A 428 -9.79 36.82 2.75
N TRP A 429 -9.68 36.07 1.66
CA TRP A 429 -10.27 34.76 1.49
C TRP A 429 -9.25 33.78 0.95
N TYR A 430 -9.21 32.57 1.51
CA TYR A 430 -8.46 31.45 0.96
C TYR A 430 -9.34 30.66 -0.01
N PRO A 431 -8.93 30.54 -1.27
CA PRO A 431 -9.44 29.53 -2.18
C PRO A 431 -9.12 28.12 -1.64
N ILE A 432 -10.10 27.22 -1.70
CA ILE A 432 -9.94 25.79 -1.40
C ILE A 432 -10.63 24.94 -2.46
N TYR A 433 -10.14 23.72 -2.66
CA TYR A 433 -10.89 22.73 -3.43
C TYR A 433 -11.98 22.11 -2.56
N LEU A 434 -13.19 22.04 -3.12
CA LEU A 434 -14.28 21.21 -2.62
C LEU A 434 -14.15 19.77 -3.14
N GLU A 435 -14.87 18.82 -2.52
CA GLU A 435 -14.85 17.40 -2.94
C GLU A 435 -15.26 17.18 -4.40
N ASN A 436 -16.00 18.11 -4.99
CA ASN A 436 -16.44 18.10 -6.38
C ASN A 436 -15.48 18.85 -7.34
N ASN A 437 -14.34 19.36 -6.85
CA ASN A 437 -13.35 20.19 -7.53
C ASN A 437 -13.79 21.62 -7.89
N ASP A 438 -14.91 22.10 -7.35
CA ASP A 438 -15.19 23.53 -7.35
C ASP A 438 -14.25 24.26 -6.37
N ILE A 439 -14.06 25.56 -6.61
CA ILE A 439 -13.40 26.43 -5.63
C ILE A 439 -14.45 26.93 -4.65
N GLY A 440 -14.26 26.59 -3.39
CA GLY A 440 -14.89 27.25 -2.26
C GLY A 440 -13.96 28.31 -1.67
N TYR A 441 -14.53 29.22 -0.88
CA TYR A 441 -13.79 30.29 -0.23
C TYR A 441 -13.98 30.23 1.29
N LEU A 442 -12.87 30.27 2.00
CA LEU A 442 -12.81 30.38 3.45
C LEU A 442 -12.37 31.80 3.83
N ALA A 443 -13.05 32.44 4.78
CA ALA A 443 -12.56 33.72 5.30
C ALA A 443 -11.22 33.51 6.03
N ALA A 444 -10.18 34.21 5.56
CA ALA A 444 -8.79 33.97 5.98
C ALA A 444 -8.55 34.24 7.47
N ASP A 445 -9.35 35.11 8.09
CA ASP A 445 -9.31 35.42 9.53
C ASP A 445 -9.50 34.17 10.42
N TYR A 446 -10.09 33.11 9.87
CA TYR A 446 -10.45 31.88 10.60
C TYR A 446 -9.66 30.65 10.15
N VAL A 447 -8.62 30.82 9.32
CA VAL A 447 -7.74 29.73 8.88
C VAL A 447 -6.30 30.14 9.10
N LYS A 448 -5.55 29.37 9.91
CA LYS A 448 -4.12 29.58 10.06
C LYS A 448 -3.34 28.65 9.11
N PRO A 449 -2.51 29.18 8.20
CA PRO A 449 -1.63 28.37 7.37
C PRO A 449 -0.51 27.72 8.19
N VAL A 450 -0.14 26.49 7.83
CA VAL A 450 0.99 25.74 8.35
C VAL A 450 1.77 25.15 7.18
N GLN A 451 3.08 25.36 7.20
CA GLN A 451 3.97 24.71 6.25
C GLN A 451 4.11 23.24 6.64
N THR A 452 3.62 22.33 5.81
CA THR A 452 3.73 20.89 6.06
C THR A 452 4.39 20.15 4.91
N ARG A 453 5.08 19.06 5.23
CA ARG A 453 5.68 18.14 4.25
C ARG A 453 5.45 16.72 4.71
N ASN A 454 4.82 15.91 3.88
CA ASN A 454 4.56 14.50 4.16
C ASN A 454 5.56 13.66 3.36
N LEU A 455 6.51 13.02 4.04
CA LEU A 455 7.57 12.21 3.43
C LEU A 455 7.29 10.73 3.65
N PHE A 456 6.65 10.12 2.67
CA PHE A 456 6.30 8.70 2.68
C PHE A 456 6.18 8.16 1.26
N GLY A 457 6.29 6.84 1.12
CA GLY A 457 5.97 6.11 -0.11
C GLY A 457 5.18 4.84 0.22
N ARG A 458 4.87 4.05 -0.82
CA ARG A 458 4.10 2.79 -0.70
C ARG A 458 4.66 1.76 0.28
N ASP A 459 5.95 1.85 0.58
CA ASP A 459 6.64 1.03 1.56
C ASP A 459 7.85 1.82 2.14
N ARG A 460 8.58 1.20 3.06
CA ARG A 460 9.77 1.82 3.70
C ARG A 460 10.92 2.10 2.73
N TYR A 461 11.03 1.34 1.66
CA TYR A 461 12.07 1.52 0.66
C TYR A 461 11.76 2.77 -0.16
N MET A 462 10.52 2.91 -0.66
CA MET A 462 10.08 4.13 -1.35
C MET A 462 10.01 5.34 -0.41
N THR A 463 9.70 5.14 0.87
CA THR A 463 9.80 6.21 1.87
C THR A 463 11.24 6.72 1.98
N SER A 464 12.23 5.83 2.00
CA SER A 464 13.65 6.22 1.99
C SER A 464 14.04 7.01 0.73
N VAL A 465 13.50 6.62 -0.44
CA VAL A 465 13.68 7.36 -1.71
C VAL A 465 13.07 8.75 -1.64
N ASN A 466 11.84 8.89 -1.16
CA ASN A 466 11.16 10.19 -1.08
C ASN A 466 11.83 11.13 -0.07
N ILE A 467 12.39 10.59 1.02
CA ILE A 467 13.22 11.36 1.96
C ILE A 467 14.53 11.80 1.29
N ALA A 468 15.18 10.92 0.53
CA ALA A 468 16.40 11.26 -0.22
C ALA A 468 16.14 12.35 -1.28
N HIS A 469 15.06 12.26 -2.04
CA HIS A 469 14.63 13.32 -2.96
C HIS A 469 14.44 14.67 -2.27
N ALA A 470 13.83 14.68 -1.08
CA ALA A 470 13.53 15.91 -0.36
C ALA A 470 14.78 16.55 0.27
N GLY A 471 15.76 15.74 0.68
CA GLY A 471 17.00 16.19 1.32
C GLY A 471 18.16 16.47 0.38
N TRP A 472 18.25 15.71 -0.71
CA TRP A 472 19.34 15.71 -1.70
C TRP A 472 18.78 15.83 -3.12
N PRO A 473 18.06 16.93 -3.45
CA PRO A 473 17.53 17.14 -4.79
C PRO A 473 18.65 17.25 -5.84
N ASP A 474 19.77 17.86 -5.45
CA ASP A 474 20.93 18.12 -6.32
C ASP A 474 21.93 16.94 -6.39
N GLY A 475 21.66 15.85 -5.68
CA GLY A 475 22.50 14.65 -5.63
C GLY A 475 23.30 14.49 -4.33
N SER A 476 24.04 13.38 -4.26
CA SER A 476 24.94 13.02 -3.16
C SER A 476 26.01 12.06 -3.65
N GLU A 477 27.29 12.40 -3.47
CA GLU A 477 28.42 11.55 -3.90
C GLU A 477 28.47 10.21 -3.16
N THR A 478 27.94 10.16 -1.94
CA THR A 478 27.85 8.95 -1.11
C THR A 478 26.41 8.61 -0.77
N VAL A 479 26.08 7.32 -0.67
CA VAL A 479 24.85 6.81 -0.06
C VAL A 479 25.21 5.88 1.09
N VAL A 480 24.51 6.00 2.22
CA VAL A 480 24.54 4.96 3.27
C VAL A 480 23.35 4.03 3.06
N LEU A 481 23.57 2.73 3.04
CA LEU A 481 22.54 1.73 2.77
C LEU A 481 22.44 0.74 3.92
N GLY A 482 21.29 0.76 4.60
CA GLY A 482 20.93 -0.18 5.66
C GLY A 482 19.84 -1.15 5.22
N ARG A 483 19.65 -2.25 5.96
CA ARG A 483 18.51 -3.14 5.73
C ARG A 483 17.22 -2.55 6.30
N GLY A 484 16.12 -2.69 5.58
CA GLY A 484 14.84 -2.11 5.94
C GLY A 484 13.99 -2.98 6.87
N ASP A 485 14.20 -4.30 6.94
CA ASP A 485 13.41 -5.20 7.78
C ASP A 485 13.89 -5.25 9.24
N LEU A 486 15.20 -5.10 9.47
CA LEU A 486 15.82 -5.12 10.79
C LEU A 486 16.83 -3.96 10.97
N PRO A 487 16.38 -2.76 11.38
CA PRO A 487 17.17 -1.53 11.24
C PRO A 487 18.24 -1.32 12.33
N VAL A 488 18.60 -2.35 13.10
CA VAL A 488 19.46 -2.19 14.28
C VAL A 488 20.83 -1.59 13.96
N ASP A 489 21.42 -1.96 12.83
CA ASP A 489 22.70 -1.40 12.34
C ASP A 489 22.50 -0.02 11.67
N ALA A 490 21.32 0.19 11.07
CA ALA A 490 20.98 1.44 10.39
C ALA A 490 20.71 2.61 11.35
N LEU A 491 20.38 2.32 12.63
CA LEU A 491 20.20 3.34 13.66
C LEU A 491 21.50 4.12 13.94
N PRO A 492 22.62 3.52 14.39
CA PRO A 492 23.92 4.20 14.40
C PRO A 492 24.34 4.72 13.03
N GLY A 493 23.98 3.98 11.97
CA GLY A 493 24.24 4.35 10.58
C GLY A 493 23.68 5.70 10.15
N SER A 494 22.58 6.15 10.75
CA SER A 494 22.02 7.48 10.47
C SER A 494 22.98 8.62 10.86
N VAL A 495 23.78 8.43 11.91
CA VAL A 495 24.81 9.40 12.33
C VAL A 495 25.99 9.40 11.36
N LEU A 496 26.37 8.22 10.83
CA LEU A 496 27.36 8.12 9.77
C LEU A 496 26.87 8.76 8.47
N ALA A 497 25.60 8.57 8.12
CA ALA A 497 24.98 9.22 6.96
C ALA A 497 25.05 10.75 7.09
N ALA A 498 24.71 11.29 8.26
CA ALA A 498 24.86 12.72 8.55
C ALA A 498 26.32 13.21 8.45
N LYS A 499 27.28 12.45 8.99
CA LYS A 499 28.71 12.78 8.90
C LYS A 499 29.21 12.87 7.46
N LEU A 500 28.64 12.06 6.57
CA LEU A 500 28.99 11.98 5.16
C LEU A 500 28.15 12.91 4.27
N ASP A 501 27.26 13.73 4.86
CA ASP A 501 26.25 14.53 4.16
C ASP A 501 25.48 13.70 3.11
N ALA A 502 25.14 12.46 3.47
CA ALA A 502 24.59 11.45 2.57
C ALA A 502 23.18 11.00 3.01
N PRO A 503 22.30 10.63 2.06
CA PRO A 503 21.04 10.00 2.41
C PRO A 503 21.27 8.59 2.96
N LEU A 504 20.43 8.20 3.91
CA LEU A 504 20.29 6.81 4.35
C LEU A 504 19.15 6.15 3.56
N LEU A 505 19.49 5.23 2.65
CA LEU A 505 18.50 4.41 1.95
C LEU A 505 18.33 3.05 2.65
N LEU A 506 17.19 2.40 2.38
CA LEU A 506 16.89 1.07 2.90
C LEU A 506 16.85 0.02 1.77
N THR A 507 17.37 -1.18 2.02
CA THR A 507 17.31 -2.33 1.10
C THR A 507 16.71 -3.57 1.78
N ARG A 508 16.29 -4.56 0.98
CA ARG A 508 16.00 -5.90 1.52
C ARG A 508 17.32 -6.63 1.82
N PRO A 509 17.31 -7.64 2.72
CA PRO A 509 18.53 -8.35 3.09
C PRO A 509 19.19 -9.09 1.92
N ASP A 510 18.39 -9.69 1.06
CA ASP A 510 18.84 -10.56 -0.03
C ASP A 510 18.83 -9.89 -1.40
N THR A 511 18.03 -8.83 -1.57
CA THR A 511 17.74 -8.19 -2.86
C THR A 511 17.80 -6.68 -2.76
N LEU A 512 18.50 -6.02 -3.70
CA LEU A 512 18.43 -4.57 -3.88
C LEU A 512 17.18 -4.20 -4.69
N PRO A 513 16.18 -3.49 -4.14
CA PRO A 513 15.04 -3.05 -4.93
C PRO A 513 15.50 -2.10 -6.05
N THR A 514 14.95 -2.24 -7.26
CA THR A 514 15.31 -1.41 -8.41
C THR A 514 15.15 0.09 -8.11
N ALA A 515 14.08 0.47 -7.41
CA ALA A 515 13.85 1.87 -7.01
C ALA A 515 14.98 2.45 -6.14
N ILE A 516 15.66 1.62 -5.34
CA ILE A 516 16.81 2.05 -4.54
C ILE A 516 18.04 2.23 -5.43
N LEU A 517 18.27 1.29 -6.35
CA LEU A 517 19.37 1.43 -7.32
C LEU A 517 19.19 2.65 -8.22
N ASP A 518 17.96 2.91 -8.68
CA ASP A 518 17.62 4.07 -9.49
C ASP A 518 17.81 5.36 -8.70
N GLU A 519 17.46 5.37 -7.41
CA GLU A 519 17.71 6.53 -6.56
C GLU A 519 19.20 6.77 -6.31
N ILE A 520 20.00 5.73 -6.07
CA ILE A 520 21.47 5.84 -5.96
C ILE A 520 22.04 6.45 -7.25
N LYS A 521 21.54 6.04 -8.42
CA LYS A 521 21.94 6.60 -9.72
C LYS A 521 21.47 8.05 -9.90
N ARG A 522 20.24 8.38 -9.52
CA ARG A 522 19.70 9.75 -9.57
C ARG A 522 20.51 10.69 -8.71
N LEU A 523 20.93 10.23 -7.52
CA LEU A 523 21.80 10.97 -6.64
C LEU A 523 23.19 11.20 -7.23
N GLY A 524 23.58 10.48 -8.29
CA GLY A 524 24.92 10.52 -8.84
C GLY A 524 25.96 9.92 -7.90
N ALA A 525 25.56 8.99 -7.02
CA ALA A 525 26.44 8.47 -5.99
C ALA A 525 27.53 7.56 -6.58
N GLU A 526 28.78 7.89 -6.28
CA GLU A 526 29.96 7.09 -6.67
C GLU A 526 30.30 6.06 -5.59
N ARG A 527 29.95 6.34 -4.32
CA ARG A 527 30.25 5.48 -3.17
C ARG A 527 29.00 5.04 -2.43
N VAL A 528 28.92 3.75 -2.08
CA VAL A 528 27.87 3.19 -1.22
C VAL A 528 28.48 2.56 0.03
N VAL A 529 28.03 3.01 1.20
CA VAL A 529 28.42 2.45 2.50
C VAL A 529 27.34 1.47 2.97
N LEU A 530 27.62 0.17 2.91
CA LEU A 530 26.74 -0.89 3.40
C LEU A 530 26.88 -1.06 4.92
N LEU A 531 25.76 -1.08 5.62
CA LEU A 531 25.72 -1.30 7.07
C LEU A 531 25.35 -2.75 7.38
N GLY A 532 26.25 -3.44 8.09
CA GLY A 532 26.06 -4.81 8.53
C GLY A 532 26.74 -5.85 7.62
N GLY A 533 26.93 -7.05 8.19
CA GLY A 533 27.60 -8.16 7.50
C GLY A 533 26.74 -8.76 6.39
N GLU A 534 27.23 -9.83 5.75
CA GLU A 534 26.51 -10.48 4.64
C GLU A 534 25.16 -11.09 5.04
N GLY A 535 24.98 -11.46 6.31
CA GLY A 535 23.68 -11.89 6.84
C GLY A 535 22.67 -10.75 7.04
N ALA A 536 23.14 -9.49 7.01
CA ALA A 536 22.30 -8.30 7.07
C ALA A 536 21.96 -7.77 5.68
N ILE A 537 22.98 -7.62 4.82
CA ILE A 537 22.85 -7.24 3.42
C ILE A 537 23.76 -8.17 2.60
N SER A 538 23.17 -8.97 1.72
CA SER A 538 23.86 -10.06 1.03
C SER A 538 25.06 -9.59 0.21
N ALA A 539 26.01 -10.51 -0.01
CA ALA A 539 27.08 -10.29 -0.98
C ALA A 539 26.54 -10.06 -2.40
N GLN A 540 25.33 -10.55 -2.72
CA GLN A 540 24.71 -10.31 -4.02
C GLN A 540 24.31 -8.84 -4.18
N THR A 541 23.72 -8.22 -3.16
CA THR A 541 23.41 -6.78 -3.18
C THR A 541 24.68 -5.95 -3.39
N GLN A 542 25.77 -6.28 -2.69
CA GLN A 542 27.07 -5.63 -2.90
C GLN A 542 27.57 -5.77 -4.34
N ARG A 543 27.57 -6.99 -4.91
CA ARG A 543 27.97 -7.22 -6.30
C ARG A 543 27.13 -6.42 -7.30
N THR A 544 25.81 -6.33 -7.08
CA THR A 544 24.91 -5.54 -7.94
C THR A 544 25.29 -4.05 -7.95
N LEU A 545 25.68 -3.49 -6.81
CA LEU A 545 26.12 -2.10 -6.69
C LEU A 545 27.49 -1.90 -7.39
N GLU A 546 28.45 -2.78 -7.15
CA GLU A 546 29.77 -2.75 -7.80
C GLU A 546 29.67 -2.87 -9.32
N GLN A 547 28.81 -3.77 -9.81
CA GLN A 547 28.52 -3.94 -11.25
C GLN A 547 27.82 -2.73 -11.86
N SER A 548 27.16 -1.91 -11.04
CA SER A 548 26.55 -0.64 -11.46
C SER A 548 27.53 0.54 -11.42
N GLY A 549 28.81 0.28 -11.16
CA GLY A 549 29.89 1.27 -11.19
C GLY A 549 30.17 1.95 -9.86
N MET A 550 29.58 1.49 -8.75
CA MET A 550 29.75 2.11 -7.43
C MET A 550 30.91 1.50 -6.66
N ILE A 551 31.64 2.32 -5.90
CA ILE A 551 32.62 1.88 -4.91
C ILE A 551 31.86 1.48 -3.64
N VAL A 552 31.91 0.21 -3.26
CA VAL A 552 31.17 -0.29 -2.10
C VAL A 552 32.10 -0.49 -0.91
N GLN A 553 31.80 0.18 0.21
CA GLN A 553 32.45 -0.01 1.51
C GLN A 553 31.46 -0.68 2.45
N ARG A 554 31.82 -1.83 3.05
CA ARG A 554 30.99 -2.49 4.04
C ARG A 554 31.50 -2.23 5.44
N VAL A 555 30.65 -1.70 6.31
CA VAL A 555 30.92 -1.42 7.72
C VAL A 555 30.13 -2.42 8.56
N PHE A 556 30.83 -3.36 9.18
CA PHE A 556 30.19 -4.47 9.90
C PHE A 556 31.08 -5.03 11.01
N GLY A 557 30.46 -5.51 12.08
CA GLY A 557 31.11 -6.29 13.12
C GLY A 557 30.55 -7.71 13.19
N SER A 558 31.06 -8.48 14.16
CA SER A 558 30.63 -9.85 14.44
C SER A 558 29.18 -9.96 14.96
N ASN A 559 28.65 -8.87 15.52
CA ASN A 559 27.29 -8.75 16.04
C ASN A 559 26.86 -7.26 15.99
N ARG A 560 25.60 -6.94 16.33
CA ARG A 560 25.07 -5.56 16.30
C ARG A 560 25.87 -4.56 17.14
N PHE A 561 26.41 -5.00 18.29
CA PHE A 561 27.19 -4.14 19.19
C PHE A 561 28.54 -3.81 18.57
N ASP A 562 29.22 -4.82 18.01
CA ASP A 562 30.46 -4.65 17.26
C ASP A 562 30.23 -3.82 15.97
N THR A 563 29.14 -4.05 15.23
CA THR A 563 28.77 -3.21 14.07
C THR A 563 28.62 -1.75 14.47
N SER A 564 27.98 -1.46 15.61
CA SER A 564 27.90 -0.08 16.12
C SER A 564 29.29 0.52 16.41
N VAL A 565 30.23 -0.29 16.91
CA VAL A 565 31.63 0.12 17.13
C VAL A 565 32.35 0.40 15.80
N GLN A 566 32.13 -0.43 14.77
CA GLN A 566 32.71 -0.17 13.44
C GLN A 566 32.14 1.11 12.81
N ILE A 567 30.84 1.35 12.94
CA ILE A 567 30.21 2.60 12.51
C ILE A 567 30.79 3.80 13.28
N ALA A 568 31.01 3.67 14.58
CA ALA A 568 31.64 4.71 15.39
C ALA A 568 33.06 5.05 14.93
N ASN A 569 33.86 4.04 14.56
CA ASN A 569 35.20 4.27 14.02
C ASN A 569 35.19 5.05 12.70
N GLU A 570 34.18 4.83 11.85
CA GLU A 570 33.99 5.58 10.60
C GLU A 570 33.53 7.04 10.83
N ILE A 571 32.73 7.29 11.87
CA ILE A 571 32.33 8.65 12.26
C ILE A 571 33.54 9.44 12.79
N GLY A 572 34.37 8.77 13.59
CA GLY A 572 35.58 9.31 14.20
C GLY A 572 35.62 9.10 15.71
N VAL A 573 36.84 9.08 16.26
CA VAL A 573 37.08 8.93 17.69
C VAL A 573 37.01 10.29 18.38
N GLY A 574 36.21 10.36 19.44
CA GLY A 574 36.09 11.51 20.33
C GLY A 574 35.99 11.11 21.80
N ASP A 575 35.93 12.09 22.69
CA ASP A 575 35.73 11.89 24.13
C ASP A 575 34.25 11.79 24.53
N GLU A 576 33.32 11.97 23.58
CA GLU A 576 31.88 11.86 23.77
C GLU A 576 31.29 10.63 23.07
N LEU A 577 30.25 10.05 23.68
CA LEU A 577 29.54 8.89 23.18
C LEU A 577 28.05 8.96 23.55
N ILE A 578 27.17 8.53 22.65
CA ILE A 578 25.76 8.27 22.96
C ILE A 578 25.52 6.76 23.05
N LEU A 579 24.97 6.31 24.17
CA LEU A 579 24.65 4.90 24.41
C LEU A 579 23.13 4.70 24.31
N VAL A 580 22.70 3.83 23.40
CA VAL A 580 21.29 3.49 23.18
C VAL A 580 21.08 1.98 23.27
N THR A 581 19.84 1.53 23.39
CA THR A 581 19.54 0.09 23.42
C THR A 581 19.71 -0.56 22.05
N GLY A 582 20.23 -1.79 22.02
CA GLY A 582 20.28 -2.64 20.83
C GLY A 582 18.95 -3.37 20.54
N GLN A 583 17.88 -3.05 21.25
CA GLN A 583 16.53 -3.60 21.03
C GLN A 583 15.87 -2.94 19.81
N GLU A 584 15.48 -3.77 18.83
CA GLU A 584 14.92 -3.32 17.54
C GLU A 584 13.57 -2.63 17.64
N THR A 585 12.86 -2.77 18.76
CA THR A 585 11.53 -2.19 18.98
C THR A 585 11.57 -0.82 19.66
N SER A 586 12.76 -0.33 20.04
CA SER A 586 12.94 0.99 20.63
C SER A 586 13.23 2.04 19.54
N PRO A 587 12.42 3.10 19.46
CA PRO A 587 12.65 4.24 18.56
C PRO A 587 13.47 5.36 19.22
N ASP A 588 13.94 5.20 20.47
CA ASP A 588 14.55 6.32 21.21
C ASP A 588 15.84 6.82 20.53
N SER A 589 16.56 5.90 19.88
CA SER A 589 17.72 6.19 19.03
C SER A 589 17.38 7.07 17.82
N LEU A 590 16.17 6.92 17.24
CA LEU A 590 15.70 7.79 16.16
C LEU A 590 15.55 9.24 16.63
N ALA A 591 15.08 9.46 17.86
CA ALA A 591 14.86 10.79 18.40
C ALA A 591 16.16 11.55 18.71
N ILE A 592 17.22 10.85 19.14
CA ILE A 592 18.53 11.45 19.46
C ILE A 592 19.43 11.60 18.22
N ALA A 593 19.18 10.84 17.15
CA ALA A 593 20.00 10.82 15.95
C ALA A 593 20.27 12.22 15.35
N PRO A 594 19.31 13.17 15.28
CA PRO A 594 19.57 14.52 14.80
C PRO A 594 20.71 15.21 15.55
N TYR A 595 20.64 15.24 16.89
CA TYR A 595 21.68 15.83 17.74
C TYR A 595 23.03 15.12 17.58
N ALA A 596 23.02 13.78 17.59
CA ALA A 596 24.21 12.96 17.40
C ALA A 596 24.90 13.30 16.06
N GLY A 597 24.14 13.42 14.98
CA GLY A 597 24.62 13.77 13.66
C GLY A 597 25.18 15.20 13.57
N ILE A 598 24.48 16.20 14.16
CA ILE A 598 24.93 17.60 14.17
C ILE A 598 26.31 17.73 14.84
N ARG A 599 26.51 17.00 15.94
CA ARG A 599 27.74 17.05 16.74
C ARG A 599 28.80 16.05 16.30
N GLY A 600 28.45 15.12 15.39
CA GLY A 600 29.32 14.02 14.99
C GLY A 600 29.66 13.07 16.14
N ILE A 601 28.75 12.89 17.11
CA ILE A 601 28.95 12.03 18.28
C ILE A 601 28.54 10.60 17.92
N PRO A 602 29.44 9.60 18.04
CA PRO A 602 29.08 8.22 17.76
C PRO A 602 27.95 7.69 18.64
N MET A 603 27.12 6.82 18.06
CA MET A 603 26.05 6.11 18.76
C MET A 603 26.40 4.63 18.88
N LEU A 604 26.54 4.12 20.10
CA LEU A 604 26.80 2.70 20.37
C LEU A 604 25.59 2.01 20.98
N LEU A 605 25.42 0.75 20.61
CA LEU A 605 24.33 -0.10 21.10
C LEU A 605 24.74 -0.82 22.38
N SER A 606 23.83 -0.92 23.34
CA SER A 606 24.01 -1.69 24.58
C SER A 606 22.92 -2.75 24.74
N SER A 607 23.23 -3.79 25.51
CA SER A 607 22.18 -4.64 26.09
C SER A 607 21.50 -3.90 27.26
N SER A 608 20.42 -4.47 27.81
CA SER A 608 19.69 -3.84 28.92
C SER A 608 20.39 -3.95 30.28
N GLN A 609 21.21 -4.99 30.50
CA GLN A 609 21.76 -5.31 31.81
C GLN A 609 23.28 -5.21 31.90
N THR A 610 23.98 -5.44 30.79
CA THR A 610 25.45 -5.49 30.76
C THR A 610 25.99 -4.68 29.59
N LEU A 611 27.12 -4.01 29.78
CA LEU A 611 27.80 -3.32 28.70
C LEU A 611 28.48 -4.36 27.80
N PRO A 612 28.15 -4.45 26.50
CA PRO A 612 28.81 -5.39 25.60
C PRO A 612 30.33 -5.18 25.58
N ARG A 613 31.09 -6.28 25.48
CA ARG A 613 32.55 -6.25 25.59
C ARG A 613 33.20 -5.32 24.57
N GLU A 614 32.65 -5.30 23.36
CA GLU A 614 33.10 -4.46 22.24
C GLU A 614 32.94 -2.98 22.56
N VAL A 615 31.81 -2.60 23.15
CA VAL A 615 31.51 -1.23 23.59
C VAL A 615 32.36 -0.83 24.78
N HIS A 616 32.50 -1.71 25.77
CA HIS A 616 33.40 -1.53 26.91
C HIS A 616 34.85 -1.25 26.44
N ASN A 617 35.34 -2.05 25.49
CA ASN A 617 36.68 -1.89 24.93
C ASN A 617 36.82 -0.60 24.13
N TYR A 618 35.81 -0.23 23.33
CA TYR A 618 35.79 1.04 22.62
C TYR A 618 35.93 2.22 23.58
N ILE A 619 35.11 2.28 24.64
CA ILE A 619 35.15 3.34 25.66
C ILE A 619 36.52 3.43 26.33
N LYS A 620 37.08 2.28 26.72
CA LYS A 620 38.38 2.22 27.38
C LYS A 620 39.53 2.66 26.46
N ASN A 621 39.58 2.15 25.24
CA ASN A 621 40.68 2.39 24.31
C ASN A 621 40.68 3.82 23.78
N ASN A 622 39.50 4.41 23.60
CA ASN A 622 39.34 5.78 23.12
C ASN A 622 39.29 6.82 24.24
N SER A 623 39.46 6.40 25.50
CA SER A 623 39.46 7.29 26.67
C SER A 623 38.22 8.18 26.78
N VAL A 624 37.06 7.67 26.38
CA VAL A 624 35.77 8.39 26.40
C VAL A 624 35.50 8.96 27.80
N LYS A 625 35.15 10.25 27.86
CA LYS A 625 34.93 11.00 29.09
C LYS A 625 33.48 11.31 29.37
N ASN A 626 32.68 11.47 28.31
CA ASN A 626 31.27 11.86 28.41
C ASN A 626 30.41 10.81 27.72
N VAL A 627 29.46 10.24 28.45
CA VAL A 627 28.49 9.29 27.91
C VAL A 627 27.07 9.78 28.19
N THR A 628 26.28 9.97 27.13
CA THR A 628 24.85 10.23 27.23
C THR A 628 24.09 8.93 26.98
N VAL A 629 23.38 8.44 28.00
CA VAL A 629 22.55 7.23 27.94
C VAL A 629 21.12 7.62 27.60
N ILE A 630 20.57 7.06 26.52
CA ILE A 630 19.18 7.29 26.11
C ILE A 630 18.30 6.11 26.51
N GLY A 631 17.23 6.41 27.23
CA GLY A 631 16.23 5.44 27.67
C GLY A 631 16.22 5.21 29.17
N GLY A 632 15.07 4.77 29.68
CA GLY A 632 14.84 4.54 31.10
C GLY A 632 15.62 3.36 31.67
N LYS A 633 15.53 3.18 33.00
CA LYS A 633 16.25 2.12 33.74
C LYS A 633 15.86 0.70 33.34
N SER A 634 14.67 0.49 32.79
CA SER A 634 14.22 -0.80 32.25
C SER A 634 14.83 -1.13 30.88
N VAL A 635 15.28 -0.11 30.15
CA VAL A 635 15.86 -0.23 28.80
C VAL A 635 17.38 -0.34 28.87
N ILE A 636 18.01 0.48 29.72
CA ILE A 636 19.44 0.43 30.06
C ILE A 636 19.56 0.57 31.58
N SER A 637 19.97 -0.49 32.28
CA SER A 637 19.99 -0.56 33.73
C SER A 637 21.00 0.39 34.38
N GLU A 638 20.86 0.60 35.69
CA GLU A 638 21.85 1.35 36.48
C GLU A 638 23.20 0.63 36.61
N ASN A 639 23.24 -0.69 36.38
CA ASN A 639 24.49 -1.45 36.40
C ASN A 639 25.43 -0.98 35.29
N ILE A 640 24.90 -0.71 34.09
CA ILE A 640 25.67 -0.15 32.98
C ILE A 640 26.28 1.20 33.36
N LEU A 641 25.54 2.07 34.05
CA LEU A 641 26.07 3.36 34.51
C LEU A 641 27.20 3.19 35.54
N GLN A 642 27.14 2.14 36.37
CA GLN A 642 28.24 1.79 37.27
C GLN A 642 29.46 1.27 36.50
N GLU A 643 29.26 0.41 35.50
CA GLU A 643 30.32 -0.08 34.60
C GLU A 643 31.03 1.08 33.89
N LEU A 644 30.28 2.07 33.39
CA LEU A 644 30.83 3.28 32.76
C LEU A 644 31.71 4.09 33.74
N ARG A 645 31.28 4.23 35.01
CA ARG A 645 32.10 4.92 36.04
C ARG A 645 33.40 4.16 36.34
N LEU A 646 33.35 2.82 36.38
CA LEU A 646 34.54 1.98 36.56
C LEU A 646 35.53 2.11 35.38
N LEU A 647 35.02 2.41 34.18
CA LEU A 647 35.81 2.75 33.00
C LEU A 647 36.41 4.17 33.02
N LYS A 648 36.25 4.92 34.12
CA LYS A 648 36.72 6.31 34.28
C LYS A 648 36.07 7.30 33.32
N VAL A 649 34.85 7.01 32.86
CA VAL A 649 33.98 8.00 32.23
C VAL A 649 33.61 9.05 33.29
N SER A 650 33.98 10.29 33.04
CA SER A 650 33.91 11.38 34.02
C SER A 650 32.51 11.99 34.13
N SER A 651 31.74 11.98 33.04
CA SER A 651 30.37 12.44 32.98
C SER A 651 29.47 11.36 32.37
N VAL A 652 28.44 10.95 33.11
CA VAL A 652 27.41 10.03 32.62
C VAL A 652 26.05 10.67 32.84
N GLU A 653 25.39 11.07 31.76
CA GLU A 653 24.07 11.68 31.77
C GLU A 653 23.03 10.69 31.23
N ARG A 654 21.85 10.60 31.86
CA ARG A 654 20.73 9.80 31.32
C ARG A 654 19.61 10.73 30.89
N ILE A 655 19.11 10.53 29.67
CA ILE A 655 17.92 11.21 29.16
C ILE A 655 16.84 10.16 28.90
N SER A 656 15.69 10.31 29.55
CA SER A 656 14.58 9.37 29.44
C SER A 656 13.27 10.01 29.89
N GLY A 657 12.17 9.65 29.24
CA GLY A 657 10.81 9.91 29.72
C GLY A 657 10.12 8.66 30.26
N THR A 658 8.85 8.79 30.65
CA THR A 658 8.02 7.67 31.11
C THR A 658 7.68 6.67 30.00
N ASP A 659 7.73 7.13 28.75
CA ASP A 659 7.55 6.33 27.53
C ASP A 659 8.43 6.87 26.39
N ARG A 660 8.35 6.24 25.22
CA ARG A 660 9.10 6.61 24.01
C ARG A 660 8.80 8.04 23.52
N PHE A 661 7.54 8.47 23.66
CA PHE A 661 7.11 9.79 23.22
C PHE A 661 7.71 10.87 24.12
N SER A 662 7.61 10.66 25.43
CA SER A 662 8.18 11.54 26.44
C SER A 662 9.71 11.55 26.37
N THR A 663 10.36 10.42 26.07
CA THR A 663 11.81 10.37 25.83
C THR A 663 12.22 11.26 24.67
N SER A 664 11.48 11.24 23.55
CA SER A 664 11.75 12.14 22.41
C SER A 664 11.60 13.63 22.77
N VAL A 665 10.64 13.96 23.63
CA VAL A 665 10.43 15.32 24.16
C VAL A 665 11.58 15.75 25.07
N GLU A 666 12.02 14.90 26.00
CA GLU A 666 13.14 15.22 26.90
C GLU A 666 14.45 15.42 26.13
N ILE A 667 14.67 14.65 25.05
CA ILE A 667 15.79 14.87 24.12
C ILE A 667 15.69 16.26 23.47
N ALA A 668 14.53 16.60 22.91
CA ALA A 668 14.33 17.90 22.25
C ALA A 668 14.53 19.08 23.20
N LYS A 669 14.07 18.97 24.45
CA LYS A 669 14.28 19.99 25.50
C LYS A 669 15.75 20.12 25.88
N ARG A 670 16.43 18.99 26.07
CA ARG A 670 17.81 18.97 26.55
C ARG A 670 18.80 19.57 25.55
N PHE A 671 18.50 19.45 24.26
CA PHE A 671 19.36 19.90 23.16
C PHE A 671 18.72 21.01 22.33
N GLU A 672 17.89 21.87 22.95
CA GLU A 672 17.21 22.98 22.27
C GLU A 672 18.16 24.01 21.63
N ALA A 673 19.42 24.07 22.07
CA ALA A 673 20.43 24.97 21.52
C ALA A 673 20.93 24.51 20.14
N GLU A 674 20.94 23.20 19.90
CA GLU A 674 21.34 22.58 18.64
C GLU A 674 20.14 22.21 17.74
N LEU A 675 19.01 21.86 18.36
CA LEU A 675 17.79 21.44 17.68
C LEU A 675 16.83 22.63 17.53
N HIS A 676 16.87 23.25 16.36
CA HIS A 676 16.15 24.48 16.05
C HIS A 676 14.76 24.14 15.52
N PRO A 677 13.68 24.53 16.21
CA PRO A 677 12.31 24.20 15.81
C PRO A 677 11.78 25.10 14.68
N ASN A 678 12.66 25.50 13.75
CA ASN A 678 12.30 26.04 12.43
C ASN A 678 11.80 24.92 11.51
N HIS A 679 12.30 23.71 11.74
CA HIS A 679 11.81 22.48 11.16
C HIS A 679 11.49 21.54 12.31
N ILE A 680 10.44 20.73 12.20
CA ILE A 680 10.09 19.72 13.21
C ILE A 680 9.74 18.44 12.46
N TYR A 681 10.34 17.33 12.88
CA TYR A 681 10.07 16.03 12.30
C TYR A 681 9.21 15.21 13.26
N PHE A 682 8.05 14.76 12.79
CA PHE A 682 7.18 13.83 13.49
C PHE A 682 7.31 12.44 12.88
N ALA A 683 7.63 11.46 13.72
CA ALA A 683 7.72 10.05 13.35
C ALA A 683 6.84 9.20 14.25
N SER A 684 6.36 8.05 13.76
CA SER A 684 5.62 7.11 14.61
C SER A 684 6.56 6.52 15.65
N GLY A 685 6.19 6.58 16.92
CA GLY A 685 6.90 5.84 17.97
C GLY A 685 6.63 4.34 17.91
N LEU A 686 5.60 3.87 17.20
CA LEU A 686 5.21 2.45 17.18
C LEU A 686 5.75 1.69 15.97
N SER A 687 5.75 2.34 14.80
CA SER A 687 6.29 1.80 13.54
C SER A 687 7.23 2.83 12.91
N PHE A 688 8.46 2.87 13.39
CA PHE A 688 9.41 3.97 13.15
C PHE A 688 10.40 3.72 12.01
N ILE A 689 10.44 2.51 11.45
CA ILE A 689 11.46 2.11 10.48
C ILE A 689 11.38 2.96 9.21
N ASP A 690 10.17 3.29 8.78
CA ASP A 690 9.90 4.15 7.63
C ASP A 690 10.45 5.58 7.85
N ALA A 691 10.56 6.02 9.10
CA ALA A 691 11.08 7.33 9.47
C ALA A 691 12.60 7.35 9.67
N LEU A 692 13.26 6.19 9.72
CA LEU A 692 14.69 6.08 9.96
C LEU A 692 15.56 6.89 8.96
N PRO A 693 15.31 6.82 7.64
CA PRO A 693 16.00 7.68 6.67
C PRO A 693 15.91 9.18 6.99
N GLY A 694 14.79 9.59 7.61
CA GLY A 694 14.52 10.98 7.97
C GLY A 694 15.40 11.52 9.08
N ALA A 695 16.13 10.66 9.81
CA ALA A 695 17.11 11.10 10.80
C ALA A 695 18.23 11.94 10.18
N ALA A 696 18.78 11.50 9.05
CA ALA A 696 19.84 12.24 8.35
C ALA A 696 19.33 13.58 7.81
N LEU A 697 18.09 13.61 7.30
CA LEU A 697 17.46 14.84 6.85
C LEU A 697 17.17 15.80 8.02
N ALA A 698 16.67 15.30 9.15
CA ALA A 698 16.46 16.09 10.35
C ALA A 698 17.78 16.64 10.92
N THR A 699 18.90 15.90 10.82
CA THR A 699 20.24 16.44 11.14
C THR A 699 20.59 17.62 10.23
N ARG A 700 20.37 17.49 8.91
CA ARG A 700 20.69 18.55 7.93
C ARG A 700 19.92 19.84 8.20
N ASP A 701 18.66 19.70 8.57
CA ASP A 701 17.77 20.80 8.96
C ASP A 701 18.01 21.30 10.39
N LYS A 702 18.90 20.64 11.14
CA LYS A 702 19.16 20.88 12.58
C LYS A 702 17.88 20.84 13.42
N ALA A 703 17.01 19.87 13.14
CA ALA A 703 15.63 19.84 13.62
C ALA A 703 15.40 18.74 14.67
N PRO A 704 14.52 18.96 15.67
CA PRO A 704 14.10 17.91 16.57
C PRO A 704 13.28 16.82 15.86
N MET A 705 13.50 15.56 16.27
CA MET A 705 12.70 14.40 15.89
C MET A 705 11.80 14.01 17.07
N ILE A 706 10.49 14.27 16.92
CA ILE A 706 9.47 14.02 17.93
C ILE A 706 8.67 12.78 17.57
N LEU A 707 8.54 11.85 18.51
CA LEU A 707 7.77 10.63 18.32
C LEU A 707 6.30 10.87 18.69
N THR A 708 5.38 10.43 17.84
CA THR A 708 3.93 10.48 18.09
C THR A 708 3.28 9.11 17.93
N ASN A 709 2.02 8.99 18.36
CA ASN A 709 1.22 7.79 18.20
C ASN A 709 0.51 7.78 16.84
N THR A 710 0.08 6.60 16.40
CA THR A 710 -0.54 6.39 15.09
C THR A 710 -1.77 7.26 14.89
N ASP A 711 -2.73 7.22 15.82
CA ASP A 711 -4.01 7.92 15.67
C ASP A 711 -4.30 9.00 16.72
N THR A 712 -3.40 9.15 17.70
CA THR A 712 -3.55 10.12 18.78
C THR A 712 -2.26 10.93 18.95
N MET A 713 -2.38 12.11 19.57
CA MET A 713 -1.23 12.88 19.99
C MET A 713 -0.96 12.60 21.48
N PRO A 714 0.22 12.09 21.86
CA PRO A 714 0.58 11.89 23.26
C PRO A 714 0.56 13.20 24.06
N ASN A 715 0.16 13.15 25.34
CA ASN A 715 0.09 14.33 26.19
C ASN A 715 1.46 15.03 26.33
N SER A 716 2.55 14.28 26.45
CA SER A 716 3.90 14.85 26.53
C SER A 716 4.29 15.64 25.28
N VAL A 717 3.89 15.16 24.10
CA VAL A 717 4.07 15.89 22.83
C VAL A 717 3.19 17.13 22.80
N SER A 718 1.92 17.01 23.21
CA SER A 718 0.98 18.13 23.30
C SER A 718 1.50 19.24 24.21
N ASP A 719 2.00 18.89 25.38
CA ASP A 719 2.50 19.83 26.38
C ASP A 719 3.84 20.45 25.95
N TRP A 720 4.71 19.68 25.30
CA TRP A 720 5.92 20.21 24.69
C TRP A 720 5.60 21.25 23.62
N ILE A 721 4.68 20.97 22.69
CA ILE A 721 4.27 21.94 21.68
C ILE A 721 3.81 23.24 22.35
N ARG A 722 2.92 23.14 23.34
CA ARG A 722 2.31 24.28 24.03
C ARG A 722 3.32 25.13 24.80
N ASN A 723 4.17 24.50 25.61
CA ASN A 723 4.94 25.20 26.64
C ASN A 723 6.42 25.36 26.29
N ASP A 724 7.03 24.33 25.68
CA ASP A 724 8.49 24.17 25.72
C ASP A 724 9.14 24.21 24.34
N GLY A 725 8.45 23.78 23.29
CA GLY A 725 9.06 23.46 22.00
C GLY A 725 9.50 24.66 21.17
N ARG A 726 9.34 25.90 21.67
CA ARG A 726 9.70 27.18 21.01
C ARG A 726 9.45 27.23 19.49
N ILE A 727 8.42 26.53 19.02
CA ILE A 727 8.06 26.38 17.61
C ILE A 727 7.87 27.76 16.99
N HIS A 728 8.65 28.06 15.95
CA HIS A 728 8.53 29.31 15.22
C HIS A 728 7.20 29.37 14.47
N GLN A 729 6.62 30.56 14.33
CA GLN A 729 5.33 30.76 13.66
C GLN A 729 5.30 30.22 12.22
N ASN A 730 6.46 30.21 11.55
CA ASN A 730 6.61 29.73 10.16
C ASN A 730 7.38 28.40 10.09
N ALA A 731 7.37 27.60 11.16
CA ALA A 731 8.10 26.34 11.19
C ALA A 731 7.56 25.36 10.13
N GLN A 732 8.47 24.66 9.45
CA GLN A 732 8.15 23.55 8.55
C GLN A 732 7.88 22.29 9.37
N ILE A 733 6.66 21.76 9.27
CA ILE A 733 6.24 20.54 9.95
C ILE A 733 6.38 19.35 8.99
N ASN A 734 7.28 18.43 9.30
CA ASN A 734 7.59 17.28 8.48
C ASN A 734 7.02 16.01 9.12
N PHE A 735 6.14 15.30 8.42
CA PHE A 735 5.66 13.98 8.86
C PHE A 735 6.40 12.89 8.10
N LEU A 736 7.02 11.97 8.84
CA LEU A 736 7.77 10.84 8.30
C LEU A 736 6.93 9.56 8.38
N GLY A 737 6.67 8.97 7.22
CA GLY A 737 5.82 7.78 7.08
C GLY A 737 4.37 8.09 6.70
N GLY A 738 3.68 7.06 6.21
CA GLY A 738 2.34 7.18 5.60
C GLY A 738 1.21 7.37 6.63
N SER A 739 -0.03 7.40 6.14
CA SER A 739 -1.24 7.49 6.96
C SER A 739 -1.41 6.32 7.94
N PHE A 740 -0.71 5.21 7.72
CA PHE A 740 -0.73 4.03 8.58
C PHE A 740 0.24 4.09 9.76
N THR A 741 1.26 4.93 9.68
CA THR A 741 2.20 5.17 10.80
C THR A 741 1.81 6.41 11.59
N ILE A 742 1.28 7.44 10.91
CA ILE A 742 0.69 8.65 11.50
C ILE A 742 -0.56 9.05 10.70
N THR A 743 -1.75 8.81 11.25
CA THR A 743 -3.05 9.06 10.58
C THR A 743 -3.31 10.54 10.37
N ALA A 744 -4.25 10.86 9.49
CA ALA A 744 -4.73 12.23 9.29
C ALA A 744 -5.25 12.87 10.58
N ASN A 745 -5.88 12.09 11.47
CA ASN A 745 -6.37 12.56 12.77
C ASN A 745 -5.22 12.92 13.72
N SER A 746 -4.17 12.09 13.80
CA SER A 746 -2.97 12.40 14.59
C SER A 746 -2.27 13.66 14.05
N ARG A 747 -2.11 13.77 12.72
CA ARG A 747 -1.56 14.98 12.07
C ARG A 747 -2.40 16.22 12.38
N ALA A 748 -3.73 16.13 12.27
CA ALA A 748 -4.65 17.23 12.60
C ALA A 748 -4.48 17.71 14.03
N ARG A 749 -4.45 16.81 15.01
CA ARG A 749 -4.26 17.16 16.42
C ARG A 749 -2.93 17.86 16.68
N ILE A 750 -1.85 17.40 16.03
CA ILE A 750 -0.53 18.03 16.13
C ILE A 750 -0.58 19.46 15.55
N LEU A 751 -1.11 19.63 14.34
CA LEU A 751 -1.17 20.94 13.68
C LEU A 751 -2.08 21.92 14.44
N GLN A 752 -3.23 21.44 14.95
CA GLN A 752 -4.10 22.21 15.85
C GLN A 752 -3.35 22.71 17.08
N GLN A 753 -2.61 21.82 17.74
CA GLN A 753 -1.88 22.17 18.95
C GLN A 753 -0.77 23.18 18.67
N ILE A 754 -0.09 23.09 17.52
CA ILE A 754 0.93 24.05 17.07
C ILE A 754 0.31 25.43 16.86
N ILE A 755 -0.84 25.50 16.20
CA ILE A 755 -1.53 26.77 15.89
C ILE A 755 -2.13 27.47 17.11
N SER A 756 -2.49 26.68 18.14
CA SER A 756 -3.06 27.19 19.38
C SER A 756 -2.03 27.84 20.32
N LYS A 757 -0.73 27.66 20.04
CA LYS A 757 0.36 28.38 20.69
C LYS A 757 0.44 29.81 20.15
#